data_AF-A0A8T1M873-F1
#
_entry.id   AF-A0A8T1M873-F1
#
_cell.length_a   1.000
_cell.length_b   1.000
_cell.length_c   1.000
_cell.angle_alpha   90.00
_cell.angle_beta   90.00
_cell.angle_gamma   90.00
#
_symmetry.space_group_name_H-M   'P 1'
#
loop_
_entity.id
_entity.type
_entity.pdbx_description
1 polymer ?
#
loop_
_entity_poly.entity_id
_entity_poly.type
_entity_poly.pdbx_seq_one_letter_code
_entity_poly.pdbx_strand_id
1 'polypeptide(L)'
;MTLYFEGARRLSKDGMMSLEVPVFSVTGFATFLNAVINQLRCYGSENGRVLQVEDYYYYSRILFIFSSRNLPLSLSAKGGTDQTYQILVESVLNCAHGLCDYPSSQAVNNKGFSEPGKANRFPLWDGTSFNMSLENFVQEHDFDFSLKTVDEEQKELILRRCLDVLKSGEETELVKCLSCLRILSRDERCLDQLKDENVIDRLLSCAFPSGEILNELQAVEALKTLSNLLFKRPSILNHLKSADVIQKLVSRLKTHRDTVSRSDLLQLDLKLLFLLSGLDPTVRQELVDRNEVFSLLADLLCTFQSVPLSTKDYQLISDIFKVAYNIGYSVQRSPTNLQSNLEIFNRYCEIIRDFLLRPNPRTPEHHQLTCQLVNFLNVMPRRSFKLLISMKGGAAVQEMTSIQVLLDFLDTELVPVSAPCYIPQPGLEETLCPVLNALTRAAQGNRDIRKYCRAKVLPHLRAEVRNLPEEGATMRNRLCKLLTNPSHGVSELVALFLFVLCKEDIGRAVKYTGFGNFAGFLARHALLGGASKKSARSKAEQIAVENSQGATTAVEEDSAQEYSSASSDSETEEYKRLKDEVNPVTGRWEASRADPMEGMSEEQKEYFAMELVNNIDKLQRGGVIQPGRVGEDGRVKPVSHVLELLETAKTVQKEEDSSDSD
;
A
#
# COMPACT_ATOMS: atom_id res chain seq x y z
N MET A 1 -18.44 -21.35 -18.08
CA MET A 1 -19.35 -20.86 -17.01
C MET A 1 -20.21 -19.74 -17.60
N THR A 2 -20.94 -20.02 -18.69
CA THR A 2 -21.51 -19.00 -19.58
C THR A 2 -22.95 -19.31 -19.99
N LEU A 3 -23.60 -20.28 -19.33
CA LEU A 3 -24.91 -20.80 -19.74
C LEU A 3 -26.02 -20.69 -18.67
N TYR A 4 -25.78 -19.99 -17.55
CA TYR A 4 -26.78 -19.86 -16.48
C TYR A 4 -27.17 -18.43 -16.10
N PHE A 5 -26.67 -17.41 -16.80
CA PHE A 5 -26.99 -16.00 -16.51
C PHE A 5 -28.05 -15.36 -17.43
N GLU A 6 -28.59 -16.11 -18.38
CA GLU A 6 -29.53 -15.57 -19.39
C GLU A 6 -31.01 -15.69 -18.97
N GLY A 7 -31.31 -16.37 -17.86
CA GLY A 7 -32.67 -16.57 -17.35
C GLY A 7 -33.27 -15.40 -16.54
N ALA A 8 -32.47 -14.42 -16.12
CA ALA A 8 -32.92 -13.36 -15.19
C ALA A 8 -33.21 -12.00 -15.86
N ARG A 9 -33.36 -11.96 -17.19
CA ARG A 9 -33.66 -10.71 -17.95
C ARG A 9 -35.08 -10.58 -18.46
N ARG A 10 -35.99 -11.49 -18.08
CA ARG A 10 -37.41 -11.38 -18.42
C ARG A 10 -38.25 -11.57 -17.18
N LEU A 11 -38.64 -10.48 -16.51
CA LEU A 11 -39.95 -10.26 -15.87
C LEU A 11 -40.06 -8.79 -15.42
N SER A 12 -41.19 -8.17 -15.83
CA SER A 12 -41.78 -6.82 -15.67
C SER A 12 -40.98 -5.67 -15.02
N LYS A 13 -40.79 -4.50 -15.64
CA LYS A 13 -41.80 -3.45 -15.93
C LYS A 13 -42.71 -3.15 -14.73
N ASP A 14 -42.17 -2.49 -13.71
CA ASP A 14 -42.73 -1.30 -13.05
C ASP A 14 -41.72 -0.81 -12.00
N GLY A 15 -41.54 0.51 -11.93
CA GLY A 15 -40.40 1.15 -11.27
C GLY A 15 -40.41 1.04 -9.75
N MET A 16 -39.36 0.42 -9.20
CA MET A 16 -38.66 0.79 -7.96
C MET A 16 -37.38 -0.07 -7.89
N MET A 17 -36.20 0.55 -7.81
CA MET A 17 -34.96 -0.20 -7.58
C MET A 17 -34.79 -0.47 -6.07
N SER A 18 -34.96 -1.73 -5.66
CA SER A 18 -34.24 -2.30 -4.53
C SER A 18 -33.27 -3.35 -5.06
N LEU A 19 -31.98 -3.18 -4.79
CA LEU A 19 -30.95 -4.18 -5.08
C LEU A 19 -31.14 -5.35 -4.09
N GLU A 20 -31.90 -6.37 -4.47
CA GLU A 20 -31.92 -7.63 -3.71
C GLU A 20 -30.67 -8.44 -4.05
N VAL A 21 -29.78 -8.57 -3.07
CA VAL A 21 -28.70 -9.56 -3.07
C VAL A 21 -29.36 -10.95 -3.00
N PRO A 22 -29.01 -11.93 -3.85
CA PRO A 22 -29.67 -13.23 -3.82
C PRO A 22 -29.38 -13.92 -2.48
N VAL A 23 -30.41 -14.05 -1.65
CA VAL A 23 -30.38 -14.85 -0.43
C VAL A 23 -30.43 -16.32 -0.86
N PHE A 24 -29.30 -17.02 -0.80
CA PHE A 24 -29.29 -18.47 -0.99
C PHE A 24 -30.07 -19.13 0.15
N SER A 25 -31.06 -19.96 -0.17
CA SER A 25 -31.59 -20.91 0.83
C SER A 25 -30.48 -21.89 1.23
N VAL A 26 -30.56 -22.46 2.44
CA VAL A 26 -29.60 -23.48 2.92
C VAL A 26 -29.46 -24.61 1.89
N THR A 27 -30.57 -24.99 1.26
CA THR A 27 -30.61 -25.97 0.16
C THR A 27 -29.90 -25.47 -1.09
N GLY A 28 -30.06 -24.20 -1.46
CA GLY A 28 -29.38 -23.60 -2.61
C GLY A 28 -27.86 -23.52 -2.44
N PHE A 29 -27.37 -23.19 -1.24
CA PHE A 29 -25.95 -23.16 -0.94
C PHE A 29 -25.31 -24.56 -0.93
N ALA A 30 -25.99 -25.55 -0.34
CA ALA A 30 -25.55 -26.95 -0.38
C ALA A 30 -25.53 -27.51 -1.82
N THR A 31 -26.50 -27.11 -2.66
CA THR A 31 -26.54 -27.51 -4.07
C THR A 31 -25.39 -26.89 -4.87
N PHE A 32 -25.06 -25.62 -4.60
CA PHE A 32 -23.92 -24.93 -5.18
C PHE A 32 -22.59 -25.60 -4.80
N LEU A 33 -22.39 -25.90 -3.51
CA LEU A 33 -21.20 -26.62 -3.03
C LEU A 33 -21.06 -28.01 -3.67
N ASN A 34 -22.15 -28.78 -3.76
CA ASN A 34 -22.13 -30.08 -4.42
C ASN A 34 -21.83 -29.98 -5.93
N ALA A 35 -22.31 -28.93 -6.61
CA ALA A 35 -21.99 -28.68 -8.01
C ALA A 35 -20.51 -28.35 -8.22
N VAL A 36 -19.91 -27.55 -7.31
CA VAL A 36 -18.47 -27.22 -7.34
C VAL A 36 -17.62 -28.47 -7.07
N ILE A 37 -17.98 -29.28 -6.06
CA ILE A 37 -17.28 -30.54 -5.73
C ILE A 37 -17.37 -31.53 -6.90
N ASN A 38 -18.52 -31.66 -7.55
CA ASN A 38 -18.69 -32.56 -8.69
C ASN A 38 -17.91 -32.07 -9.94
N GLN A 39 -17.84 -30.77 -10.20
CA GLN A 39 -16.99 -30.25 -11.28
C GLN A 39 -15.50 -30.50 -11.01
N LEU A 40 -15.05 -30.39 -9.75
CA LEU A 40 -13.67 -30.68 -9.36
C LEU A 40 -13.32 -32.16 -9.54
N ARG A 41 -14.26 -33.08 -9.22
CA ARG A 41 -14.10 -34.52 -9.49
C ARG A 41 -14.05 -34.84 -10.98
N CYS A 42 -14.90 -34.22 -11.79
CA CYS A 42 -14.88 -34.40 -13.24
C CYS A 42 -13.59 -33.85 -13.88
N TYR A 43 -13.10 -32.69 -13.42
CA TYR A 43 -11.88 -32.08 -13.97
C TYR A 43 -10.61 -32.89 -13.68
N GLY A 44 -10.52 -33.53 -12.51
CA GLY A 44 -9.45 -34.48 -12.18
C GLY A 44 -9.53 -35.78 -12.98
N SER A 45 -10.74 -36.26 -13.27
CA SER A 45 -10.95 -37.50 -14.03
C SER A 45 -10.71 -37.35 -15.55
N GLU A 46 -11.03 -36.19 -16.14
CA GLU A 46 -10.92 -35.99 -17.60
C GLU A 46 -9.47 -35.69 -18.07
N ASN A 47 -8.61 -35.19 -17.19
CA ASN A 47 -7.26 -34.74 -17.56
C ASN A 47 -6.11 -35.57 -16.94
N GLY A 48 -6.41 -36.64 -16.20
CA GLY A 48 -5.40 -37.51 -15.58
C GLY A 48 -4.44 -36.78 -14.62
N ARG A 49 -4.81 -35.58 -14.15
CA ARG A 49 -4.01 -34.78 -13.20
C ARG A 49 -4.46 -35.08 -11.77
N VAL A 50 -3.50 -35.51 -10.95
CA VAL A 50 -3.63 -35.50 -9.49
C VAL A 50 -3.56 -34.04 -9.04
N LEU A 51 -4.61 -33.55 -8.37
CA LEU A 51 -4.65 -32.20 -7.79
C LEU A 51 -3.50 -32.05 -6.78
N GLN A 52 -2.71 -30.97 -6.90
CA GLN A 52 -1.57 -30.71 -6.02
C GLN A 52 -2.05 -29.98 -4.76
N VAL A 53 -1.28 -30.06 -3.66
CA VAL A 53 -1.60 -29.41 -2.36
C VAL A 53 -1.89 -27.91 -2.50
N GLU A 54 -1.25 -27.26 -3.47
CA GLU A 54 -1.41 -25.83 -3.80
C GLU A 54 -2.81 -25.50 -4.35
N ASP A 55 -3.43 -26.43 -5.09
CA ASP A 55 -4.80 -26.28 -5.59
C ASP A 55 -5.79 -26.30 -4.41
N TYR A 56 -5.59 -27.20 -3.44
CA TYR A 56 -6.41 -27.29 -2.22
C TYR A 56 -6.27 -26.05 -1.32
N TYR A 57 -5.08 -25.42 -1.30
CA TYR A 57 -4.84 -24.16 -0.58
C TYR A 57 -5.61 -22.98 -1.19
N TYR A 58 -5.80 -22.98 -2.51
CA TYR A 58 -6.58 -21.96 -3.20
C TYR A 58 -8.09 -22.09 -2.92
N TYR A 59 -8.62 -23.31 -2.87
CA TYR A 59 -10.04 -23.58 -2.62
C TYR A 59 -10.44 -23.48 -1.13
N SER A 60 -9.54 -23.81 -0.20
CA SER A 60 -9.74 -23.59 1.24
C SER A 60 -9.81 -22.11 1.61
N ARG A 61 -9.07 -21.23 0.90
CA ARG A 61 -9.23 -19.77 1.03
C ARG A 61 -10.59 -19.28 0.55
N ILE A 62 -11.16 -19.85 -0.50
CA ILE A 62 -12.50 -19.48 -0.98
C ILE A 62 -13.55 -19.81 0.10
N LEU A 63 -13.45 -20.98 0.73
CA LEU A 63 -14.34 -21.39 1.84
C LEU A 63 -14.14 -20.53 3.10
N PHE A 64 -12.90 -20.20 3.44
CA PHE A 64 -12.57 -19.32 4.57
C PHE A 64 -13.11 -17.89 4.39
N ILE A 65 -13.11 -17.37 3.16
CA ILE A 65 -13.65 -16.03 2.84
C ILE A 65 -15.17 -15.96 3.04
N PHE A 66 -15.90 -17.05 2.76
CA PHE A 66 -17.34 -17.12 3.02
C PHE A 66 -17.66 -17.20 4.53
N SER A 67 -16.76 -17.76 5.34
CA SER A 67 -16.90 -17.82 6.80
C SER A 67 -16.48 -16.54 7.52
N SER A 68 -15.52 -15.78 6.98
CA SER A 68 -14.89 -14.64 7.66
C SER A 68 -15.51 -13.28 7.35
N ARG A 69 -16.38 -13.17 6.34
CA ARG A 69 -17.27 -12.02 6.21
C ARG A 69 -18.48 -12.27 7.08
N ASN A 70 -18.58 -11.57 8.20
CA ASN A 70 -19.83 -11.34 8.96
C ASN A 70 -20.89 -10.69 8.05
N LEU A 71 -21.36 -11.39 7.01
CA LEU A 71 -22.63 -11.10 6.39
C LEU A 71 -23.66 -11.36 7.50
N PRO A 72 -24.49 -10.37 7.86
CA PRO A 72 -25.65 -10.65 8.67
C PRO A 72 -26.57 -11.49 7.79
N LEU A 73 -26.39 -12.81 7.81
CA LEU A 73 -27.44 -13.74 7.44
C LEU A 73 -28.51 -13.58 8.52
N SER A 74 -29.34 -12.56 8.34
CA SER A 74 -30.68 -12.52 8.89
C SER A 74 -31.47 -13.67 8.26
N LEU A 75 -31.14 -14.89 8.68
CA LEU A 75 -31.97 -16.07 8.47
C LEU A 75 -33.12 -15.93 9.46
N SER A 76 -34.15 -15.19 9.05
CA SER A 76 -35.50 -15.39 9.59
C SER A 76 -35.98 -16.75 9.11
N ALA A 77 -35.49 -17.80 9.76
CA ALA A 77 -35.97 -19.15 9.55
C ALA A 77 -36.76 -19.53 10.80
N LYS A 78 -38.09 -19.42 10.70
CA LYS A 78 -38.98 -20.25 11.50
C LYS A 78 -38.52 -21.71 11.33
N GLY A 79 -37.88 -22.26 12.36
CA GLY A 79 -37.76 -23.71 12.55
C GLY A 79 -36.47 -24.41 12.09
N GLY A 80 -35.28 -23.81 12.25
CA GLY A 80 -34.01 -24.55 12.12
C GLY A 80 -33.05 -24.23 13.28
N THR A 81 -32.60 -25.25 14.02
CA THR A 81 -31.69 -25.09 15.17
C THR A 81 -30.21 -25.06 14.75
N ASP A 82 -29.42 -24.38 15.57
CA ASP A 82 -27.96 -24.12 15.47
C ASP A 82 -27.10 -25.37 15.16
N GLN A 83 -27.58 -26.56 15.54
CA GLN A 83 -26.98 -27.85 15.21
C GLN A 83 -26.84 -28.10 13.70
N THR A 84 -27.77 -27.57 12.89
CA THR A 84 -27.74 -27.76 11.43
C THR A 84 -26.55 -27.05 10.80
N TYR A 85 -26.13 -25.91 11.36
CA TYR A 85 -24.96 -25.15 10.91
C TYR A 85 -23.65 -25.87 11.28
N GLN A 86 -23.56 -26.40 12.51
CA GLN A 86 -22.41 -27.19 12.95
C GLN A 86 -22.23 -28.47 12.13
N ILE A 87 -23.31 -29.21 11.85
CA ILE A 87 -23.25 -30.45 11.05
C ILE A 87 -22.77 -30.15 9.62
N LEU A 88 -23.17 -29.01 9.04
CA LEU A 88 -22.74 -28.62 7.70
C LEU A 88 -21.25 -28.26 7.67
N VAL A 89 -20.76 -27.54 8.68
CA VAL A 89 -19.34 -27.18 8.82
C VAL A 89 -18.47 -28.41 9.09
N GLU A 90 -18.90 -29.31 9.99
CA GLU A 90 -18.22 -30.59 10.24
C GLU A 90 -18.19 -31.49 8.99
N SER A 91 -19.26 -31.53 8.21
CA SER A 91 -19.30 -32.33 6.98
C SER A 91 -18.33 -31.79 5.91
N VAL A 92 -18.18 -30.48 5.82
CA VAL A 92 -17.22 -29.83 4.90
C VAL A 92 -15.78 -30.06 5.37
N LEU A 93 -15.51 -29.99 6.68
CA LEU A 93 -14.19 -30.27 7.24
C LEU A 93 -13.82 -31.76 7.10
N ASN A 94 -14.74 -32.68 7.37
CA ASN A 94 -14.51 -34.12 7.22
C ASN A 94 -14.28 -34.53 5.76
N CYS A 95 -14.93 -33.88 4.79
CA CYS A 95 -14.62 -34.08 3.37
C CYS A 95 -13.24 -33.55 2.97
N ALA A 96 -12.71 -32.53 3.65
CA ALA A 96 -11.36 -32.02 3.42
C ALA A 96 -10.29 -32.94 4.04
N HIS A 97 -10.56 -33.54 5.21
CA HIS A 97 -9.65 -34.47 5.88
C HIS A 97 -9.59 -35.85 5.22
N GLY A 98 -10.72 -36.37 4.70
CA GLY A 98 -10.78 -37.69 4.06
C GLY A 98 -10.09 -37.82 2.69
N LEU A 99 -9.47 -36.76 2.16
CA LEU A 99 -8.74 -36.76 0.89
C LEU A 99 -7.21 -36.69 1.05
N CYS A 100 -6.70 -36.60 2.29
CA CYS A 100 -5.26 -36.50 2.57
C CYS A 100 -4.58 -37.83 2.95
N ASP A 101 -5.32 -38.93 3.08
CA ASP A 101 -4.75 -40.25 3.40
C ASP A 101 -4.64 -41.15 2.16
N TYR A 102 -3.49 -41.08 1.47
CA TYR A 102 -2.98 -42.20 0.68
C TYR A 102 -1.44 -42.22 0.74
N PRO A 103 -0.83 -43.19 1.44
CA PRO A 103 0.57 -43.53 1.24
C PRO A 103 0.74 -44.33 -0.06
N SER A 104 1.82 -44.04 -0.79
CA SER A 104 2.30 -44.79 -1.93
C SER A 104 2.65 -46.24 -1.56
N SER A 105 2.19 -47.19 -2.40
CA SER A 105 2.61 -48.59 -2.53
C SER A 105 2.26 -49.58 -1.41
N GLN A 106 1.26 -50.44 -1.65
CA GLN A 106 1.33 -51.92 -1.57
C GLN A 106 -0.03 -52.54 -1.96
N ALA A 107 0.00 -53.58 -2.78
CA ALA A 107 -1.17 -54.32 -3.25
C ALA A 107 -1.59 -55.38 -2.21
N VAL A 108 -2.82 -55.33 -1.67
CA VAL A 108 -3.55 -56.53 -1.19
C VAL A 108 -5.08 -56.30 -1.22
N ASN A 109 -5.73 -57.10 -2.07
CA ASN A 109 -7.07 -57.71 -2.00
C ASN A 109 -8.24 -57.07 -1.23
N ASN A 110 -9.30 -56.85 -2.02
CA ASN A 110 -10.72 -56.86 -1.67
C ASN A 110 -11.07 -57.79 -0.50
N LYS A 111 -11.71 -57.23 0.53
CA LYS A 111 -12.85 -57.85 1.25
C LYS A 111 -13.52 -56.85 2.21
N GLY A 112 -14.83 -56.65 2.01
CA GLY A 112 -15.79 -56.41 3.10
C GLY A 112 -16.15 -54.96 3.41
N PHE A 113 -17.15 -54.43 2.72
CA PHE A 113 -18.06 -53.45 3.33
C PHE A 113 -18.91 -54.18 4.38
N SER A 114 -18.87 -53.72 5.63
CA SER A 114 -19.86 -54.06 6.66
C SER A 114 -20.22 -52.83 7.50
N GLU A 115 -21.48 -52.43 7.35
CA GLU A 115 -22.39 -51.56 8.13
C GLU A 115 -21.90 -50.54 9.19
N PRO A 116 -22.52 -49.34 9.24
CA PRO A 116 -22.24 -48.31 10.24
C PRO A 116 -23.03 -48.60 11.52
N GLY A 117 -22.35 -49.16 12.52
CA GLY A 117 -23.05 -49.66 13.71
C GLY A 117 -22.22 -49.76 14.98
N LYS A 118 -21.17 -48.96 15.18
CA LYS A 118 -20.58 -48.71 16.51
C LYS A 118 -20.00 -47.30 16.55
N ALA A 119 -20.81 -46.36 17.05
CA ALA A 119 -20.28 -45.13 17.60
C ALA A 119 -19.23 -45.50 18.67
N ASN A 120 -17.98 -45.11 18.44
CA ASN A 120 -16.99 -45.07 19.50
C ASN A 120 -17.54 -44.12 20.56
N ARG A 121 -17.98 -44.70 21.67
CA ARG A 121 -18.22 -43.99 22.92
C ARG A 121 -16.99 -43.13 23.20
N PHE A 122 -17.19 -41.81 23.26
CA PHE A 122 -16.30 -40.91 23.97
C PHE A 122 -16.01 -41.53 25.35
N PRO A 123 -14.75 -41.68 25.76
CA PRO A 123 -14.47 -42.01 27.15
C PRO A 123 -15.04 -40.88 28.02
N LEU A 124 -15.84 -41.26 29.02
CA LEU A 124 -16.22 -40.35 30.09
C LEU A 124 -14.94 -39.79 30.71
N TRP A 125 -14.88 -38.47 30.77
CA TRP A 125 -13.86 -37.69 31.49
C TRP A 125 -13.78 -38.13 32.95
N ASP A 126 -12.65 -38.73 33.34
CA ASP A 126 -12.19 -38.79 34.72
C ASP A 126 -11.16 -37.68 34.94
N GLY A 127 -11.46 -36.74 35.84
CA GLY A 127 -10.68 -35.52 36.07
C GLY A 127 -9.32 -35.73 36.75
N THR A 128 -8.56 -36.77 36.41
CA THR A 128 -7.36 -37.18 37.16
C THR A 128 -6.16 -37.66 36.33
N SER A 129 -5.90 -37.10 35.14
CA SER A 129 -4.54 -37.09 34.55
C SER A 129 -4.43 -36.26 33.25
N PHE A 130 -4.41 -34.93 33.35
CA PHE A 130 -4.03 -34.08 32.21
C PHE A 130 -2.52 -33.81 32.25
N ASN A 131 -1.72 -34.81 31.87
CA ASN A 131 -0.28 -34.63 31.70
C ASN A 131 0.00 -34.30 30.23
N MET A 132 -0.46 -33.13 29.77
CA MET A 132 -0.21 -32.70 28.39
C MET A 132 1.24 -32.25 28.28
N SER A 133 2.02 -32.92 27.42
CA SER A 133 3.39 -32.53 27.14
C SER A 133 3.43 -31.18 26.41
N LEU A 134 4.49 -30.40 26.61
CA LEU A 134 4.72 -29.16 25.84
C LEU A 134 4.73 -29.46 24.34
N GLU A 135 5.22 -30.64 23.96
CA GLU A 135 5.27 -31.08 22.57
C GLU A 135 3.88 -31.24 21.94
N ASN A 136 2.92 -31.85 22.64
CA ASN A 136 1.56 -32.01 22.12
C ASN A 136 0.89 -30.64 21.93
N PHE A 137 1.09 -29.72 22.87
CA PHE A 137 0.55 -28.36 22.76
C PHE A 137 1.07 -27.62 21.53
N VAL A 138 2.38 -27.72 21.25
CA VAL A 138 2.96 -27.11 20.05
C VAL A 138 2.36 -27.74 18.79
N GLN A 139 2.28 -29.07 18.71
CA GLN A 139 1.74 -29.76 17.52
C GLN A 139 0.29 -29.35 17.21
N GLU A 140 -0.54 -29.18 18.23
CA GLU A 140 -1.95 -28.82 18.05
C GLU A 140 -2.16 -27.33 17.73
N HIS A 141 -1.33 -26.44 18.27
CA HIS A 141 -1.62 -24.99 18.26
C HIS A 141 -0.57 -24.12 17.56
N ASP A 142 0.45 -24.69 16.89
CA ASP A 142 1.53 -23.91 16.25
C ASP A 142 1.00 -22.83 15.29
N PHE A 143 -0.06 -23.16 14.56
CA PHE A 143 -0.75 -22.32 13.56
C PHE A 143 -2.02 -21.64 14.09
N ASP A 144 -2.37 -21.79 15.36
CA ASP A 144 -3.52 -21.10 15.95
C ASP A 144 -3.17 -19.66 16.32
N PHE A 145 -3.73 -18.71 15.57
CA PHE A 145 -3.51 -17.27 15.76
C PHE A 145 -4.46 -16.64 16.79
N SER A 146 -5.55 -17.32 17.16
CA SER A 146 -6.60 -16.75 18.02
C SER A 146 -6.63 -17.36 19.40
N LEU A 147 -6.22 -18.63 19.53
CA LEU A 147 -6.28 -19.43 20.76
C LEU A 147 -7.66 -19.39 21.45
N LYS A 148 -8.73 -19.12 20.70
CA LYS A 148 -10.09 -19.00 21.22
C LYS A 148 -10.69 -20.35 21.60
N THR A 149 -10.21 -21.42 20.99
CA THR A 149 -10.68 -22.79 21.21
C THR A 149 -9.94 -23.52 22.31
N VAL A 150 -8.84 -22.96 22.81
CA VAL A 150 -8.05 -23.51 23.92
C VAL A 150 -8.65 -23.04 25.23
N ASP A 151 -8.89 -23.97 26.14
CA ASP A 151 -9.42 -23.65 27.47
C ASP A 151 -8.44 -22.78 28.27
N GLU A 152 -8.97 -21.87 29.07
CA GLU A 152 -8.17 -20.92 29.84
C GLU A 152 -7.33 -21.60 30.93
N GLU A 153 -7.86 -22.67 31.53
CA GLU A 153 -7.16 -23.45 32.56
C GLU A 153 -5.96 -24.20 31.93
N GLN A 154 -6.14 -24.69 30.70
CA GLN A 154 -5.09 -25.31 29.90
C GLN A 154 -3.98 -24.32 29.54
N LYS A 155 -4.33 -23.10 29.08
CA LYS A 155 -3.35 -22.03 28.79
C LYS A 155 -2.50 -21.71 30.01
N GLU A 156 -3.15 -21.53 31.15
CA GLU A 156 -2.50 -21.20 32.42
C GLU A 156 -1.60 -22.33 32.93
N LEU A 157 -2.02 -23.60 32.79
CA LEU A 157 -1.20 -24.76 33.14
C LEU A 157 0.09 -24.83 32.29
N ILE A 158 -0.03 -24.67 30.97
CA ILE A 158 1.12 -24.69 30.06
C ILE A 158 2.04 -23.49 30.33
N LEU A 159 1.47 -22.31 30.59
CA LEU A 159 2.22 -21.10 30.92
C LEU A 159 3.07 -21.31 32.17
N ARG A 160 2.48 -21.80 33.27
CA ARG A 160 3.22 -22.10 34.51
C ARG A 160 4.36 -23.09 34.28
N ARG A 161 4.08 -24.18 33.56
CA ARG A 161 5.12 -25.17 33.21
C ARG A 161 6.25 -24.52 32.41
N CYS A 162 5.94 -23.64 31.45
CA CYS A 162 6.96 -22.94 30.69
C CYS A 162 7.80 -22.00 31.57
N LEU A 163 7.18 -21.29 32.50
CA LEU A 163 7.88 -20.42 33.46
C LEU A 163 8.81 -21.22 34.38
N ASP A 164 8.40 -22.43 34.79
CA ASP A 164 9.22 -23.31 35.60
C ASP A 164 10.43 -23.87 34.82
N VAL A 165 10.24 -24.26 33.55
CA VAL A 165 11.33 -24.70 32.66
C VAL A 165 12.32 -23.55 32.38
N LEU A 166 11.81 -22.32 32.19
CA LEU A 166 12.68 -21.15 32.03
C LEU A 166 13.55 -20.89 33.26
N LYS A 167 13.01 -21.12 34.48
CA LYS A 167 13.73 -20.97 35.75
C LYS A 167 14.72 -22.11 36.01
N SER A 168 14.34 -23.36 35.71
CA SER A 168 15.20 -24.54 35.94
C SER A 168 16.37 -24.59 34.98
N GLY A 169 16.21 -24.06 33.77
CA GLY A 169 17.26 -24.02 32.75
C GLY A 169 17.53 -25.38 32.09
N GLU A 170 16.57 -26.30 32.13
CA GLU A 170 16.68 -27.60 31.46
C GLU A 170 16.74 -27.44 29.93
N GLU A 171 17.91 -27.69 29.33
CA GLU A 171 18.15 -27.46 27.90
C GLU A 171 17.33 -28.38 26.97
N THR A 172 16.92 -29.56 27.46
CA THR A 172 16.24 -30.59 26.65
C THR A 172 14.82 -30.21 26.26
N GLU A 173 14.07 -29.57 27.15
CA GLU A 173 12.69 -29.09 26.87
C GLU A 173 12.65 -27.62 26.42
N LEU A 174 13.77 -26.89 26.46
CA LEU A 174 13.79 -25.44 26.30
C LEU A 174 13.24 -24.95 24.95
N VAL A 175 13.57 -25.62 23.84
CA VAL A 175 13.04 -25.23 22.51
C VAL A 175 11.51 -25.35 22.47
N LYS A 176 10.97 -26.47 22.98
CA LYS A 176 9.52 -26.70 23.04
C LYS A 176 8.84 -25.70 23.97
N CYS A 177 9.47 -25.40 25.11
CA CYS A 177 9.02 -24.36 26.02
C CYS A 177 8.94 -22.99 25.32
N LEU A 178 9.98 -22.58 24.60
CA LEU A 178 9.97 -21.31 23.86
C LEU A 178 8.90 -21.29 22.75
N SER A 179 8.64 -22.41 22.07
CA SER A 179 7.54 -22.51 21.11
C SER A 179 6.16 -22.39 21.77
N CYS A 180 5.94 -23.00 22.94
CA CYS A 180 4.73 -22.79 23.72
C CYS A 180 4.56 -21.32 24.11
N LEU A 181 5.63 -20.68 24.60
CA LEU A 181 5.61 -19.26 24.95
C LEU A 181 5.31 -18.35 23.75
N ARG A 182 5.87 -18.67 22.58
CA ARG A 182 5.56 -17.99 21.32
C ARG A 182 4.08 -18.10 20.99
N ILE A 183 3.47 -19.28 21.13
CA ILE A 183 2.03 -19.48 20.90
C ILE A 183 1.23 -18.67 21.92
N LEU A 184 1.49 -18.85 23.21
CA LEU A 184 0.79 -18.16 24.30
C LEU A 184 0.92 -16.63 24.24
N SER A 185 2.03 -16.10 23.74
CA SER A 185 2.21 -14.65 23.53
C SER A 185 1.25 -14.03 22.51
N ARG A 186 0.46 -14.84 21.78
CA ARG A 186 -0.62 -14.38 20.90
C ARG A 186 -1.88 -14.01 21.69
N ASP A 187 -2.07 -14.56 22.90
CA ASP A 187 -3.24 -14.34 23.75
C ASP A 187 -3.05 -13.16 24.71
N GLU A 188 -4.04 -12.26 24.81
CA GLU A 188 -3.91 -11.03 25.61
C GLU A 188 -3.75 -11.27 27.12
N ARG A 189 -4.31 -12.36 27.66
CA ARG A 189 -4.30 -12.64 29.11
C ARG A 189 -2.96 -13.19 29.56
N CYS A 190 -2.33 -14.00 28.71
CA CYS A 190 -1.01 -14.57 28.98
C CYS A 190 0.10 -13.49 29.01
N LEU A 191 -0.07 -12.38 28.30
CA LEU A 191 0.91 -11.29 28.21
C LEU A 191 1.23 -10.64 29.56
N ASP A 192 0.28 -10.62 30.49
CA ASP A 192 0.48 -9.95 31.78
C ASP A 192 1.48 -10.67 32.68
N GLN A 193 1.64 -11.98 32.53
CA GLN A 193 2.69 -12.74 33.22
C GLN A 193 4.00 -12.73 32.43
N LEU A 194 3.93 -12.70 31.10
CA LEU A 194 5.13 -12.71 30.23
C LEU A 194 5.87 -11.37 30.17
N LYS A 195 5.26 -10.27 30.62
CA LYS A 195 5.89 -8.95 30.68
C LYS A 195 6.83 -8.77 31.89
N ASP A 196 6.94 -9.76 32.77
CA ASP A 196 7.86 -9.73 33.92
C ASP A 196 9.33 -9.61 33.45
N GLU A 197 10.10 -8.72 34.08
CA GLU A 197 11.48 -8.44 33.70
C GLU A 197 12.38 -9.69 33.74
N ASN A 198 12.16 -10.61 34.71
CA ASN A 198 12.95 -11.84 34.81
C ASN A 198 12.68 -12.80 33.64
N VAL A 199 11.43 -12.84 33.18
CA VAL A 199 11.04 -13.66 32.02
C VAL A 199 11.67 -13.08 30.76
N ILE A 200 11.64 -11.75 30.61
CA ILE A 200 12.26 -11.07 29.47
C ILE A 200 13.78 -11.28 29.48
N ASP A 201 14.45 -11.14 30.63
CA ASP A 201 15.89 -11.38 30.76
C ASP A 201 16.28 -12.81 30.38
N ARG A 202 15.45 -13.79 30.79
CA ARG A 202 15.68 -15.18 30.39
C ARG A 202 15.50 -15.36 28.88
N LEU A 203 14.43 -14.81 28.29
CA LEU A 203 14.22 -14.82 26.84
C LEU A 203 15.38 -14.15 26.09
N LEU A 204 15.92 -13.05 26.62
CA LEU A 204 17.09 -12.36 26.07
C LEU A 204 18.35 -13.21 26.14
N SER A 205 18.56 -13.96 27.23
CA SER A 205 19.68 -14.90 27.34
C SER A 205 19.59 -16.04 26.33
N CYS A 206 18.38 -16.51 26.01
CA CYS A 206 18.15 -17.51 24.97
C CYS A 206 18.28 -16.93 23.56
N ALA A 207 17.83 -15.69 23.35
CA ALA A 207 17.91 -14.99 22.08
C ALA A 207 19.33 -14.54 21.73
N PHE A 208 20.12 -14.14 22.72
CA PHE A 208 21.48 -13.62 22.59
C PHE A 208 22.41 -14.30 23.62
N PRO A 209 22.73 -15.60 23.42
CA PRO A 209 23.56 -16.33 24.36
C PRO A 209 24.98 -15.73 24.42
N SER A 210 25.57 -15.72 25.61
CA SER A 210 26.94 -15.21 25.83
C SER A 210 28.04 -16.22 25.45
N GLY A 211 27.67 -17.46 25.10
CA GLY A 211 28.60 -18.53 24.73
C GLY A 211 28.94 -18.57 23.23
N GLU A 212 29.98 -19.34 22.87
CA GLU A 212 30.46 -19.46 21.49
C GLU A 212 29.53 -20.25 20.56
N ILE A 213 28.71 -21.17 21.11
CA ILE A 213 27.79 -22.01 20.33
C ILE A 213 26.39 -21.41 20.38
N LEU A 214 25.95 -20.88 19.25
CA LEU A 214 24.59 -20.39 19.07
C LEU A 214 23.65 -21.55 18.70
N ASN A 215 22.68 -21.84 19.57
CA ASN A 215 21.56 -22.70 19.21
C ASN A 215 20.51 -21.86 18.45
N GLU A 216 20.57 -21.89 17.12
CA GLU A 216 19.67 -21.08 16.27
C GLU A 216 18.18 -21.38 16.54
N LEU A 217 17.81 -22.63 16.84
CA LEU A 217 16.42 -22.99 17.12
C LEU A 217 15.89 -22.30 18.39
N GLN A 218 16.69 -22.28 19.46
CA GLN A 218 16.34 -21.57 20.68
C GLN A 218 16.25 -20.06 20.45
N ALA A 219 17.24 -19.49 19.74
CA ALA A 219 17.27 -18.05 19.47
C ALA A 219 16.06 -17.61 18.62
N VAL A 220 15.70 -18.39 17.61
CA VAL A 220 14.55 -18.14 16.73
C VAL A 220 13.24 -18.10 17.52
N GLU A 221 12.98 -19.09 18.38
CA GLU A 221 11.73 -19.14 19.15
C GLU A 221 11.68 -18.04 20.24
N ALA A 222 12.81 -17.75 20.88
CA ALA A 222 12.92 -16.65 21.83
C ALA A 222 12.64 -15.29 21.17
N LEU A 223 13.22 -15.02 19.98
CA LEU A 223 12.99 -13.78 19.25
C LEU A 223 11.56 -13.63 18.73
N LYS A 224 10.92 -14.72 18.27
CA LYS A 224 9.50 -14.69 17.90
C LYS A 224 8.63 -14.31 19.10
N THR A 225 8.92 -14.88 20.27
CA THR A 225 8.23 -14.56 21.53
C THR A 225 8.44 -13.10 21.93
N LEU A 226 9.69 -12.62 21.95
CA LEU A 226 10.01 -11.22 22.25
C LEU A 226 9.36 -10.23 21.27
N SER A 227 9.31 -10.57 19.98
CA SER A 227 8.68 -9.74 18.95
C SER A 227 7.17 -9.61 19.17
N ASN A 228 6.50 -10.71 19.51
CA ASN A 228 5.07 -10.69 19.85
C ASN A 228 4.80 -9.86 21.11
N LEU A 229 5.61 -10.04 22.16
CA LEU A 229 5.51 -9.27 23.40
C LEU A 229 5.71 -7.77 23.13
N LEU A 230 6.74 -7.39 22.38
CA LEU A 230 7.02 -6.00 22.05
C LEU A 230 5.89 -5.37 21.24
N PHE A 231 5.37 -6.08 20.25
CA PHE A 231 4.31 -5.59 19.37
C PHE A 231 3.00 -5.34 20.14
N LYS A 232 2.64 -6.22 21.09
CA LYS A 232 1.39 -6.12 21.87
C LYS A 232 1.51 -5.33 23.17
N ARG A 233 2.70 -5.28 23.77
CA ARG A 233 3.00 -4.59 25.02
C ARG A 233 4.25 -3.73 24.85
N PRO A 234 4.14 -2.54 24.23
CA PRO A 234 5.27 -1.63 24.03
C PRO A 234 5.98 -1.20 25.32
N SER A 235 5.35 -1.38 26.50
CA SER A 235 5.96 -1.10 27.81
C SER A 235 7.27 -1.85 28.07
N ILE A 236 7.46 -3.02 27.46
CA ILE A 236 8.71 -3.80 27.63
C ILE A 236 9.92 -3.13 26.97
N LEU A 237 9.71 -2.16 26.09
CA LEU A 237 10.77 -1.53 25.31
C LEU A 237 11.86 -0.91 26.20
N ASN A 238 11.48 -0.30 27.33
CA ASN A 238 12.44 0.30 28.26
C ASN A 238 13.39 -0.76 28.84
N HIS A 239 12.87 -1.95 29.14
CA HIS A 239 13.67 -3.07 29.62
C HIS A 239 14.62 -3.60 28.54
N LEU A 240 14.14 -3.73 27.30
CA LEU A 240 14.97 -4.12 26.16
C LEU A 240 16.10 -3.12 25.87
N LYS A 241 15.87 -1.82 26.08
CA LYS A 241 16.91 -0.78 25.98
C LYS A 241 17.96 -0.95 27.08
N SER A 242 17.53 -1.13 28.34
CA SER A 242 18.44 -1.38 29.47
C SER A 242 19.32 -2.62 29.27
N ALA A 243 18.81 -3.62 28.56
CA ALA A 243 19.55 -4.85 28.24
C ALA A 243 20.44 -4.78 26.98
N ASP A 244 20.60 -3.59 26.38
CA ASP A 244 21.43 -3.30 25.20
C ASP A 244 21.13 -4.21 23.99
N VAL A 245 19.83 -4.48 23.77
CA VAL A 245 19.36 -5.36 22.67
C VAL A 245 19.78 -4.83 21.30
N ILE A 246 19.83 -3.50 21.14
CA ILE A 246 20.23 -2.87 19.88
C ILE A 246 21.68 -3.24 19.54
N GLN A 247 22.62 -3.10 20.48
CA GLN A 247 24.01 -3.47 20.24
C GLN A 247 24.18 -4.96 19.95
N LYS A 248 23.42 -5.83 20.65
CA LYS A 248 23.43 -7.28 20.41
C LYS A 248 22.94 -7.62 19.01
N LEU A 249 21.85 -6.99 18.55
CA LEU A 249 21.33 -7.13 17.18
C LEU A 249 22.34 -6.63 16.14
N VAL A 250 22.90 -5.44 16.33
CA VAL A 250 23.89 -4.86 15.40
C VAL A 250 25.13 -5.75 15.30
N SER A 251 25.61 -6.28 16.42
CA SER A 251 26.75 -7.20 16.43
C SER A 251 26.45 -8.49 15.66
N ARG A 252 25.25 -9.07 15.84
CA ARG A 252 24.83 -10.26 15.09
C ARG A 252 24.61 -9.98 13.59
N LEU A 253 24.10 -8.80 13.23
CA LEU A 253 23.98 -8.37 11.83
C LEU A 253 25.34 -8.28 11.14
N LYS A 254 26.40 -7.83 11.84
CA LYS A 254 27.78 -7.86 11.32
C LYS A 254 28.21 -9.29 11.01
N THR A 255 27.98 -10.23 11.93
CA THR A 255 28.26 -11.66 11.71
C THR A 255 27.49 -12.23 10.51
N HIS A 256 26.21 -11.89 10.36
CA HIS A 256 25.41 -12.31 9.20
C HIS A 256 25.94 -11.76 7.88
N ARG A 257 26.43 -10.51 7.87
CA ARG A 257 27.07 -9.90 6.70
C ARG A 257 28.35 -10.65 6.32
N ASP A 258 29.20 -10.93 7.30
CA ASP A 258 30.51 -11.57 7.06
C ASP A 258 30.38 -13.04 6.64
N THR A 259 29.38 -13.75 7.19
CA THR A 259 29.08 -15.15 6.82
C THR A 259 28.18 -15.28 5.59
N VAL A 260 27.58 -14.18 5.12
CA VAL A 260 26.55 -14.14 4.06
C VAL A 260 25.40 -15.12 4.33
N SER A 261 25.10 -15.37 5.61
CA SER A 261 24.07 -16.33 6.02
C SER A 261 22.67 -15.81 5.72
N ARG A 262 21.85 -16.64 5.05
CA ARG A 262 20.43 -16.36 4.76
C ARG A 262 19.53 -17.13 5.72
N SER A 263 19.83 -17.09 7.02
CA SER A 263 19.10 -17.83 8.06
C SER A 263 17.76 -17.18 8.41
N ASP A 264 16.86 -17.94 9.04
CA ASP A 264 15.62 -17.40 9.60
C ASP A 264 15.90 -16.41 10.76
N LEU A 265 17.05 -16.60 11.42
CA LEU A 265 17.53 -15.72 12.47
C LEU A 265 17.77 -14.29 11.96
N LEU A 266 18.43 -14.13 10.80
CA LEU A 266 18.62 -12.82 10.17
C LEU A 266 17.28 -12.12 9.90
N GLN A 267 16.28 -12.86 9.43
CA GLN A 267 14.96 -12.30 9.18
C GLN A 267 14.30 -11.79 10.47
N LEU A 268 14.42 -12.54 11.56
CA LEU A 268 13.88 -12.14 12.86
C LEU A 268 14.64 -10.95 13.45
N ASP A 269 15.95 -10.88 13.27
CA ASP A 269 16.77 -9.73 13.67
C ASP A 269 16.33 -8.45 13.00
N LEU A 270 16.15 -8.49 11.67
CA LEU A 270 15.66 -7.36 10.89
C LEU A 270 14.24 -6.95 11.30
N LYS A 271 13.34 -7.93 11.54
CA LYS A 271 11.97 -7.66 12.00
C LYS A 271 11.93 -7.04 13.40
N LEU A 272 12.72 -7.55 14.34
CA LEU A 272 12.80 -6.98 15.68
C LEU A 272 13.40 -5.57 15.63
N LEU A 273 14.45 -5.35 14.84
CA LEU A 273 15.06 -4.04 14.65
C LEU A 273 14.07 -3.05 14.00
N PHE A 274 13.27 -3.51 13.04
CA PHE A 274 12.18 -2.73 12.44
C PHE A 274 11.11 -2.34 13.47
N LEU A 275 10.67 -3.28 14.32
CA LEU A 275 9.70 -2.99 15.39
C LEU A 275 10.26 -1.99 16.40
N LEU A 276 11.47 -2.20 16.90
CA LEU A 276 12.13 -1.32 17.86
C LEU A 276 12.27 0.11 17.31
N SER A 277 12.75 0.23 16.07
CA SER A 277 12.92 1.53 15.39
C SER A 277 11.59 2.17 14.98
N GLY A 278 10.55 1.38 14.70
CA GLY A 278 9.22 1.89 14.36
C GLY A 278 8.49 2.46 15.58
N LEU A 279 8.58 1.76 16.72
CA LEU A 279 7.84 2.10 17.95
C LEU A 279 8.40 3.32 18.68
N ASP A 280 9.71 3.60 18.58
CA ASP A 280 10.33 4.63 19.41
C ASP A 280 11.38 5.49 18.67
N PRO A 281 11.22 6.84 18.66
CA PRO A 281 12.19 7.75 18.06
C PRO A 281 13.58 7.72 18.69
N THR A 282 13.73 7.43 20.00
CA THR A 282 15.05 7.41 20.65
C THR A 282 15.88 6.23 20.14
N VAL A 283 15.23 5.10 19.83
CA VAL A 283 15.89 3.95 19.20
C VAL A 283 16.40 4.32 17.82
N ARG A 284 15.60 5.05 17.02
CA ARG A 284 16.05 5.52 15.71
C ARG A 284 17.25 6.46 15.84
N GLN A 285 17.23 7.36 16.82
CA GLN A 285 18.36 8.27 17.04
C GLN A 285 19.62 7.49 17.46
N GLU A 286 19.49 6.51 18.34
CA GLU A 286 20.61 5.63 18.71
C GLU A 286 21.20 4.89 17.50
N LEU A 287 20.36 4.39 16.59
CA LEU A 287 20.80 3.74 15.35
C LEU A 287 21.49 4.72 14.38
N VAL A 288 21.08 5.99 14.37
CA VAL A 288 21.75 7.06 13.59
C VAL A 288 23.10 7.39 14.20
N ASP A 289 23.18 7.56 15.53
CA ASP A 289 24.42 7.88 16.25
C ASP A 289 25.47 6.77 16.10
N ARG A 290 25.01 5.52 16.00
CA ARG A 290 25.80 4.37 15.56
C ARG A 290 25.98 4.41 14.03
N ASN A 291 26.77 5.37 13.54
CA ASN A 291 27.00 5.68 12.10
C ASN A 291 27.23 4.45 11.18
N GLU A 292 27.74 3.35 11.72
CA GLU A 292 28.00 2.11 11.01
C GLU A 292 26.74 1.31 10.63
N VAL A 293 25.61 1.45 11.34
CA VAL A 293 24.43 0.60 11.11
C VAL A 293 23.79 0.87 9.76
N PHE A 294 23.67 2.15 9.38
CA PHE A 294 23.08 2.51 8.09
C PHE A 294 23.94 2.02 6.93
N SER A 295 25.27 2.11 7.04
CA SER A 295 26.20 1.52 6.06
C SER A 295 26.13 -0.01 6.06
N LEU A 296 26.03 -0.65 7.22
CA LEU A 296 25.95 -2.11 7.35
C LEU A 296 24.73 -2.69 6.62
N LEU A 297 23.58 -2.02 6.69
CA LEU A 297 22.38 -2.42 5.96
C LEU A 297 22.59 -2.30 4.44
N ALA A 298 23.26 -1.25 3.95
CA ALA A 298 23.65 -1.15 2.55
C ALA A 298 24.64 -2.26 2.14
N ASP A 299 25.60 -2.59 3.00
CA ASP A 299 26.52 -3.70 2.81
C ASP A 299 25.82 -5.05 2.70
N LEU A 300 24.83 -5.31 3.56
CA LEU A 300 24.01 -6.51 3.51
C LEU A 300 23.25 -6.61 2.18
N LEU A 301 22.64 -5.52 1.70
CA LEU A 301 21.97 -5.47 0.40
C LEU A 301 22.92 -5.82 -0.76
N CYS A 302 24.17 -5.34 -0.70
CA CYS A 302 25.19 -5.66 -1.70
C CYS A 302 25.56 -7.15 -1.76
N THR A 303 25.21 -7.97 -0.75
CA THR A 303 25.42 -9.42 -0.79
C THR A 303 24.39 -10.15 -1.66
N PHE A 304 23.27 -9.51 -2.04
CA PHE A 304 22.19 -10.13 -2.83
C PHE A 304 22.44 -9.98 -4.34
N GLN A 305 23.61 -10.37 -4.85
CA GLN A 305 24.00 -10.16 -6.25
C GLN A 305 23.47 -11.24 -7.22
N SER A 306 23.21 -12.46 -6.73
CA SER A 306 22.77 -13.57 -7.56
C SER A 306 21.36 -13.36 -8.11
N VAL A 307 21.18 -13.68 -9.39
CA VAL A 307 19.88 -13.72 -10.08
C VAL A 307 19.67 -15.16 -10.60
N PRO A 308 18.48 -15.76 -10.47
CA PRO A 308 17.26 -15.23 -9.87
C PRO A 308 17.32 -15.17 -8.32
N LEU A 309 16.58 -14.22 -7.74
CA LEU A 309 16.39 -14.12 -6.29
C LEU A 309 15.37 -15.16 -5.81
N SER A 310 15.63 -15.80 -4.67
CA SER A 310 14.65 -16.68 -4.03
C SER A 310 13.55 -15.88 -3.31
N THR A 311 12.42 -16.52 -3.00
CA THR A 311 11.35 -15.93 -2.17
C THR A 311 11.89 -15.39 -0.84
N LYS A 312 12.84 -16.11 -0.23
CA LYS A 312 13.49 -15.70 1.02
C LYS A 312 14.36 -14.46 0.83
N ASP A 313 15.06 -14.36 -0.30
CA ASP A 313 15.85 -13.16 -0.62
C ASP A 313 14.96 -11.92 -0.77
N TYR A 314 13.83 -12.02 -1.48
CA TYR A 314 12.88 -10.91 -1.60
C TYR A 314 12.39 -10.41 -0.23
N GLN A 315 12.09 -11.34 0.69
CA GLN A 315 11.67 -11.01 2.04
C GLN A 315 12.77 -10.33 2.85
N LEU A 316 14.00 -10.87 2.82
CA LEU A 316 15.14 -10.29 3.53
C LEU A 316 15.49 -8.90 3.01
N ILE A 317 15.56 -8.71 1.69
CA ILE A 317 15.80 -7.41 1.06
C ILE A 317 14.72 -6.40 1.49
N SER A 318 13.45 -6.82 1.47
CA SER A 318 12.33 -5.99 1.91
C SER A 318 12.46 -5.59 3.38
N ASP A 319 12.81 -6.53 4.26
CA ASP A 319 12.97 -6.27 5.69
C ASP A 319 14.19 -5.35 5.97
N ILE A 320 15.28 -5.47 5.20
CA ILE A 320 16.42 -4.53 5.26
C ILE A 320 15.97 -3.11 4.89
N PHE A 321 15.24 -2.94 3.78
CA PHE A 321 14.76 -1.62 3.35
C PHE A 321 13.80 -0.99 4.36
N LYS A 322 12.98 -1.77 5.06
CA LYS A 322 12.10 -1.25 6.13
C LYS A 322 12.89 -0.67 7.30
N VAL A 323 13.93 -1.36 7.77
CA VAL A 323 14.82 -0.84 8.82
C VAL A 323 15.55 0.40 8.31
N ALA A 324 16.10 0.33 7.10
CA ALA A 324 16.81 1.44 6.48
C ALA A 324 15.92 2.68 6.31
N TYR A 325 14.64 2.50 5.97
CA TYR A 325 13.66 3.58 5.89
C TYR A 325 13.48 4.29 7.24
N ASN A 326 13.30 3.55 8.34
CA ASN A 326 13.15 4.14 9.67
C ASN A 326 14.38 4.96 10.07
N ILE A 327 15.58 4.45 9.80
CA ILE A 327 16.84 5.15 10.05
C ILE A 327 16.93 6.39 9.15
N GLY A 328 16.78 6.22 7.83
CA GLY A 328 16.86 7.28 6.84
C GLY A 328 15.88 8.43 7.11
N TYR A 329 14.66 8.11 7.54
CA TYR A 329 13.66 9.08 7.98
C TYR A 329 14.18 9.99 9.11
N SER A 330 14.91 9.43 10.09
CA SER A 330 15.46 10.20 11.21
C SER A 330 16.71 10.97 10.80
N VAL A 331 17.52 10.43 9.88
CA VAL A 331 18.66 11.14 9.27
C VAL A 331 18.19 12.40 8.55
N GLN A 332 17.09 12.34 7.77
CA GLN A 332 16.57 13.51 7.03
C GLN A 332 16.09 14.66 7.92
N ARG A 333 15.74 14.41 9.19
CA ARG A 333 15.27 15.45 10.11
C ARG A 333 16.38 16.37 10.63
N SER A 334 17.63 15.96 10.52
CA SER A 334 18.78 16.73 10.99
C SER A 334 19.72 17.07 9.82
N PRO A 335 19.97 18.36 9.52
CA PRO A 335 20.86 18.75 8.42
C PRO A 335 22.28 18.20 8.57
N THR A 336 22.78 18.11 9.81
CA THR A 336 24.11 17.57 10.10
C THR A 336 24.19 16.08 9.79
N ASN A 337 23.18 15.31 10.21
CA ASN A 337 23.11 13.87 9.94
C ASN A 337 22.91 13.59 8.44
N LEU A 338 22.09 14.40 7.77
CA LEU A 338 21.90 14.32 6.32
C LEU A 338 23.21 14.51 5.57
N GLN A 339 23.99 15.53 5.94
CA GLN A 339 25.27 15.81 5.31
C GLN A 339 26.29 14.69 5.55
N SER A 340 26.37 14.14 6.76
CA SER A 340 27.31 13.05 7.09
C SER A 340 26.94 11.72 6.45
N ASN A 341 25.66 11.46 6.18
CA ASN A 341 25.16 10.21 5.61
C ASN A 341 24.84 10.30 4.10
N LEU A 342 25.17 11.41 3.43
CA LEU A 342 24.84 11.62 2.02
C LEU A 342 25.45 10.55 1.10
N GLU A 343 26.69 10.12 1.37
CA GLU A 343 27.35 9.06 0.60
C GLU A 343 26.64 7.70 0.76
N ILE A 344 26.12 7.42 1.95
CA ILE A 344 25.35 6.20 2.22
C ILE A 344 24.02 6.25 1.45
N PHE A 345 23.33 7.39 1.44
CA PHE A 345 22.13 7.56 0.60
C PHE A 345 22.42 7.39 -0.89
N ASN A 346 23.55 7.92 -1.37
CA ASN A 346 23.97 7.72 -2.76
C ASN A 346 24.18 6.23 -3.08
N ARG A 347 24.80 5.48 -2.15
CA ARG A 347 24.96 4.03 -2.27
C ARG A 347 23.61 3.30 -2.30
N TYR A 348 22.66 3.68 -1.44
CA TYR A 348 21.29 3.13 -1.50
C TYR A 348 20.61 3.43 -2.83
N CYS A 349 20.80 4.63 -3.40
CA CYS A 349 20.24 4.98 -4.70
C CYS A 349 20.78 4.08 -5.82
N GLU A 350 22.07 3.78 -5.81
CA GLU A 350 22.70 2.85 -6.75
C GLU A 350 22.18 1.42 -6.57
N ILE A 351 22.06 0.96 -5.33
CA ILE A 351 21.48 -0.35 -5.00
C ILE A 351 20.02 -0.45 -5.51
N ILE A 352 19.21 0.59 -5.28
CA ILE A 352 17.83 0.65 -5.76
C ILE A 352 17.80 0.60 -7.30
N ARG A 353 18.66 1.38 -7.96
CA ARG A 353 18.79 1.35 -9.42
C ARG A 353 19.08 -0.07 -9.89
N ASP A 354 20.04 -0.75 -9.27
CA ASP A 354 20.45 -2.10 -9.66
C ASP A 354 19.32 -3.12 -9.44
N PHE A 355 18.54 -3.03 -8.36
CA PHE A 355 17.37 -3.89 -8.14
C PHE A 355 16.25 -3.61 -9.15
N LEU A 356 15.96 -2.35 -9.47
CA LEU A 356 14.94 -1.98 -10.47
C LEU A 356 15.28 -2.48 -11.87
N LEU A 357 16.58 -2.59 -12.20
CA LEU A 357 17.05 -3.06 -13.50
C LEU A 357 17.13 -4.59 -13.63
N ARG A 358 16.85 -5.34 -12.56
CA ARG A 358 16.80 -6.81 -12.63
C ARG A 358 15.60 -7.28 -13.45
N PRO A 359 15.65 -8.52 -13.99
CA PRO A 359 14.49 -9.11 -14.65
C PRO A 359 13.27 -9.09 -13.73
N ASN A 360 12.14 -8.60 -14.23
CA ASN A 360 10.88 -8.55 -13.48
C ASN A 360 10.09 -9.87 -13.71
N PRO A 361 10.05 -10.78 -12.73
CA PRO A 361 9.34 -12.06 -12.87
C PRO A 361 7.82 -11.92 -12.69
N ARG A 362 7.31 -10.72 -12.41
CA ARG A 362 5.89 -10.41 -12.17
C ARG A 362 5.26 -11.24 -11.04
N THR A 363 6.03 -11.53 -10.00
CA THR A 363 5.57 -12.23 -8.80
C THR A 363 5.09 -11.24 -7.74
N PRO A 364 4.21 -11.64 -6.81
CA PRO A 364 3.78 -10.78 -5.70
C PRO A 364 4.96 -10.33 -4.82
N GLU A 365 5.99 -11.15 -4.66
CA GLU A 365 7.20 -10.81 -3.91
C GLU A 365 8.01 -9.70 -4.60
N HIS A 366 8.11 -9.74 -5.93
CA HIS A 366 8.79 -8.69 -6.69
C HIS A 366 8.00 -7.38 -6.63
N HIS A 367 6.67 -7.43 -6.72
CA HIS A 367 5.82 -6.26 -6.51
C HIS A 367 6.04 -5.68 -5.11
N GLN A 368 6.00 -6.51 -4.05
CA GLN A 368 6.24 -6.07 -2.69
C GLN A 368 7.63 -5.45 -2.50
N LEU A 369 8.67 -6.03 -3.10
CA LEU A 369 10.01 -5.45 -3.11
C LEU A 369 9.98 -4.07 -3.77
N THR A 370 9.34 -3.94 -4.94
CA THR A 370 9.23 -2.66 -5.65
C THR A 370 8.55 -1.59 -4.79
N CYS A 371 7.51 -1.95 -4.03
CA CYS A 371 6.91 -1.06 -3.03
C CYS A 371 7.91 -0.61 -1.96
N GLN A 372 8.74 -1.51 -1.43
CA GLN A 372 9.76 -1.13 -0.44
C GLN A 372 10.85 -0.23 -1.03
N LEU A 373 11.29 -0.48 -2.27
CA LEU A 373 12.24 0.39 -2.97
C LEU A 373 11.67 1.80 -3.12
N VAL A 374 10.41 1.90 -3.58
CA VAL A 374 9.69 3.17 -3.72
C VAL A 374 9.52 3.87 -2.37
N ASN A 375 9.17 3.15 -1.30
CA ASN A 375 9.09 3.73 0.04
C ASN A 375 10.43 4.33 0.47
N PHE A 376 11.55 3.63 0.23
CA PHE A 376 12.87 4.18 0.55
C PHE A 376 13.23 5.42 -0.29
N LEU A 377 12.83 5.50 -1.56
CA LEU A 377 13.01 6.71 -2.38
C LEU A 377 12.34 7.95 -1.74
N ASN A 378 11.30 7.77 -0.93
CA ASN A 378 10.62 8.87 -0.23
C ASN A 378 11.41 9.45 0.94
N VAL A 379 12.45 8.78 1.44
CA VAL A 379 13.40 9.33 2.43
C VAL A 379 14.75 9.65 1.82
N MET A 380 14.86 9.64 0.49
CA MET A 380 16.11 9.88 -0.20
C MET A 380 16.32 11.37 -0.50
N PRO A 381 17.55 11.91 -0.32
CA PRO A 381 17.84 13.31 -0.64
C PRO A 381 17.63 13.61 -2.12
N ARG A 382 17.15 14.81 -2.47
CA ARG A 382 16.84 15.14 -3.88
C ARG A 382 18.06 15.01 -4.81
N ARG A 383 19.24 15.39 -4.30
CA ARG A 383 20.52 15.31 -5.04
C ARG A 383 20.88 13.89 -5.47
N SER A 384 20.46 12.88 -4.72
CA SER A 384 20.82 11.47 -4.96
C SER A 384 20.07 10.86 -6.14
N PHE A 385 18.88 11.39 -6.49
CA PHE A 385 18.07 10.86 -7.61
C PHE A 385 18.79 10.87 -8.97
N LYS A 386 19.82 11.72 -9.15
CA LYS A 386 20.68 11.68 -10.35
C LYS A 386 21.32 10.30 -10.58
N LEU A 387 21.53 9.52 -9.51
CA LEU A 387 22.14 8.20 -9.56
C LEU A 387 21.18 7.11 -10.03
N LEU A 388 19.87 7.38 -10.13
CA LEU A 388 18.92 6.49 -10.81
C LEU A 388 19.12 6.48 -12.34
N ILE A 389 19.82 7.48 -12.90
CA ILE A 389 20.15 7.53 -14.32
C ILE A 389 21.37 6.63 -14.56
N SER A 390 21.26 5.72 -15.53
CA SER A 390 22.40 4.91 -16.00
C SER A 390 23.08 5.59 -17.19
N MET A 391 24.37 5.36 -17.37
CA MET A 391 25.14 5.87 -18.51
C MET A 391 25.52 4.70 -19.42
N LYS A 392 25.07 4.70 -20.67
CA LYS A 392 25.46 3.68 -21.64
C LYS A 392 26.71 4.09 -22.40
N GLY A 393 27.69 3.19 -22.49
CA GLY A 393 28.76 3.24 -23.50
C GLY A 393 29.67 4.47 -23.48
N GLY A 394 30.25 4.82 -22.33
CA GLY A 394 31.24 5.91 -22.27
C GLY A 394 30.62 7.30 -22.49
N ALA A 395 29.89 7.77 -21.48
CA ALA A 395 29.58 9.18 -21.20
C ALA A 395 28.58 9.98 -22.08
N ALA A 396 28.10 9.51 -23.24
CA ALA A 396 27.26 10.37 -24.10
C ALA A 396 25.73 10.15 -24.02
N VAL A 397 25.24 8.96 -23.66
CA VAL A 397 23.79 8.66 -23.68
C VAL A 397 23.28 8.29 -22.29
N GLN A 398 22.41 9.14 -21.73
CA GLN A 398 21.69 8.87 -20.50
C GLN A 398 20.57 7.85 -20.75
N GLU A 399 20.60 6.73 -20.04
CA GLU A 399 19.53 5.74 -20.02
C GLU A 399 18.62 5.97 -18.82
N MET A 400 17.35 6.25 -19.10
CA MET A 400 16.30 6.48 -18.11
C MET A 400 15.57 5.18 -17.74
N THR A 401 16.22 4.02 -17.90
CA THR A 401 15.60 2.70 -17.78
C THR A 401 14.98 2.48 -16.40
N SER A 402 15.67 2.84 -15.31
CA SER A 402 15.12 2.72 -13.96
C SER A 402 13.92 3.65 -13.71
N ILE A 403 13.92 4.84 -14.33
CA ILE A 403 12.76 5.75 -14.29
C ILE A 403 11.59 5.17 -15.09
N GLN A 404 11.86 4.53 -16.23
CA GLN A 404 10.83 3.82 -17.00
C GLN A 404 10.21 2.68 -16.19
N VAL A 405 11.01 1.90 -15.45
CA VAL A 405 10.49 0.85 -14.55
C VAL A 405 9.56 1.43 -13.50
N LEU A 406 9.90 2.59 -12.89
CA LEU A 406 9.03 3.27 -11.94
C LEU A 406 7.74 3.81 -12.58
N LEU A 407 7.80 4.31 -13.81
CA LEU A 407 6.62 4.74 -14.57
C LEU A 407 5.73 3.56 -14.95
N ASP A 408 6.31 2.42 -15.34
CA ASP A 408 5.56 1.20 -15.66
C ASP A 408 4.89 0.62 -14.40
N PHE A 409 5.57 0.69 -13.26
CA PHE A 409 5.01 0.37 -11.95
C PHE A 409 3.83 1.29 -11.64
N LEU A 410 3.99 2.62 -11.75
CA LEU A 410 2.89 3.57 -11.61
C LEU A 410 1.73 3.26 -12.55
N ASP A 411 1.99 2.97 -13.83
CA ASP A 411 0.92 2.66 -14.78
C ASP A 411 0.13 1.41 -14.37
N THR A 412 0.83 0.40 -13.85
CA THR A 412 0.23 -0.83 -13.33
C THR A 412 -0.70 -0.53 -12.15
N GLU A 413 -0.26 0.31 -11.20
CA GLU A 413 -1.08 0.74 -10.05
C GLU A 413 -2.26 1.64 -10.45
N LEU A 414 -2.19 2.33 -11.59
CA LEU A 414 -3.26 3.17 -12.11
C LEU A 414 -4.36 2.40 -12.85
N VAL A 415 -4.10 1.16 -13.31
CA VAL A 415 -5.10 0.35 -14.02
C VAL A 415 -6.15 -0.14 -13.01
N PRO A 416 -7.44 0.24 -13.17
CA PRO A 416 -8.50 -0.27 -12.31
C PRO A 416 -8.60 -1.79 -12.51
N VAL A 417 -8.40 -2.57 -11.44
CA VAL A 417 -8.47 -4.04 -11.47
C VAL A 417 -9.93 -4.47 -11.70
N SER A 418 -10.33 -4.46 -12.96
CA SER A 418 -11.66 -4.86 -13.42
C SER A 418 -11.68 -6.37 -13.64
N ALA A 419 -11.65 -7.15 -12.56
CA ALA A 419 -11.79 -8.60 -12.59
C ALA A 419 -12.87 -9.06 -11.58
N PRO A 420 -13.77 -10.01 -11.93
CA PRO A 420 -14.88 -10.46 -11.06
C PRO A 420 -14.48 -11.19 -9.77
N CYS A 421 -13.19 -11.26 -9.46
CA CYS A 421 -12.66 -11.89 -8.26
C CYS A 421 -11.65 -10.92 -7.65
N TYR A 422 -12.13 -9.92 -6.91
CA TYR A 422 -11.21 -9.02 -6.20
C TYR A 422 -11.75 -8.62 -4.84
N ILE A 423 -10.91 -8.87 -3.85
CA ILE A 423 -11.00 -8.39 -2.47
C ILE A 423 -10.45 -6.96 -2.50
N PRO A 424 -11.10 -5.96 -1.88
CA PRO A 424 -10.53 -4.60 -1.83
C PRO A 424 -9.07 -4.67 -1.35
N GLN A 425 -8.12 -4.22 -2.17
CA GLN A 425 -6.76 -4.03 -1.69
C GLN A 425 -6.78 -2.97 -0.59
N PRO A 426 -5.87 -3.08 0.40
CA PRO A 426 -5.53 -1.95 1.27
C PRO A 426 -5.24 -0.71 0.40
N GLY A 427 -5.66 0.45 0.90
CA GLY A 427 -6.16 1.57 0.09
C GLY A 427 -5.26 1.95 -1.10
N LEU A 428 -5.89 2.29 -2.23
CA LEU A 428 -5.25 2.89 -3.41
C LEU A 428 -4.21 3.96 -3.04
N GLU A 429 -4.45 4.69 -1.96
CA GLU A 429 -3.56 5.69 -1.37
C GLU A 429 -2.21 5.11 -0.88
N GLU A 430 -2.19 3.95 -0.23
CA GLU A 430 -0.99 3.34 0.34
C GLU A 430 0.02 2.90 -0.73
N THR A 431 -0.45 2.49 -1.91
CA THR A 431 0.43 2.07 -3.00
C THR A 431 0.74 3.22 -3.98
N LEU A 432 -0.26 4.04 -4.31
CA LEU A 432 -0.13 5.07 -5.34
C LEU A 432 0.63 6.31 -4.85
N CYS A 433 0.40 6.74 -3.61
CA CYS A 433 1.00 7.96 -3.08
C CYS A 433 2.54 7.87 -2.97
N PRO A 434 3.13 6.77 -2.47
CA PRO A 434 4.58 6.65 -2.40
C PRO A 434 5.27 6.74 -3.77
N VAL A 435 4.72 6.11 -4.82
CA VAL A 435 5.30 6.16 -6.17
C VAL A 435 5.15 7.54 -6.81
N LEU A 436 3.98 8.18 -6.67
CA LEU A 436 3.76 9.54 -7.15
C LEU A 436 4.70 10.53 -6.47
N ASN A 437 4.86 10.44 -5.15
CA ASN A 437 5.73 11.33 -4.40
C ASN A 437 7.22 11.09 -4.74
N ALA A 438 7.65 9.83 -4.87
CA ALA A 438 9.01 9.51 -5.29
C ALA A 438 9.33 10.06 -6.70
N LEU A 439 8.44 9.87 -7.68
CA LEU A 439 8.61 10.40 -9.04
C LEU A 439 8.56 11.94 -9.08
N THR A 440 7.71 12.56 -8.25
CA THR A 440 7.64 14.02 -8.10
C THR A 440 8.97 14.57 -7.57
N ARG A 441 9.49 14.00 -6.47
CA ARG A 441 10.79 14.37 -5.90
C ARG A 441 11.94 14.16 -6.88
N ALA A 442 11.93 13.05 -7.62
CA ALA A 442 12.91 12.77 -8.67
C ALA A 442 12.90 13.83 -9.78
N ALA A 443 11.71 14.25 -10.23
CA ALA A 443 11.52 15.28 -11.24
C ALA A 443 11.87 16.71 -10.74
N GLN A 444 11.68 16.98 -9.45
CA GLN A 444 12.13 18.23 -8.83
C GLN A 444 13.66 18.26 -8.70
N GLY A 445 14.27 17.15 -8.28
CA GLY A 445 15.72 17.04 -8.06
C GLY A 445 16.56 16.94 -9.34
N ASN A 446 15.99 16.50 -10.47
CA ASN A 446 16.75 16.32 -11.71
C ASN A 446 15.96 16.72 -12.96
N ARG A 447 16.51 17.65 -13.75
CA ARG A 447 15.91 18.18 -14.98
C ARG A 447 15.68 17.12 -16.05
N ASP A 448 16.59 16.17 -16.21
CA ASP A 448 16.52 15.14 -17.24
C ASP A 448 15.46 14.10 -16.89
N ILE A 449 15.37 13.70 -15.61
CA ILE A 449 14.27 12.86 -15.10
C ILE A 449 12.93 13.54 -15.37
N ARG A 450 12.79 14.83 -15.03
CA ARG A 450 11.54 15.57 -15.29
C ARG A 450 11.17 15.58 -16.76
N LYS A 451 12.11 15.89 -17.66
CA LYS A 451 11.86 15.90 -19.11
C LYS A 451 11.42 14.52 -19.60
N TYR A 452 12.06 13.46 -19.11
CA TYR A 452 11.72 12.09 -19.46
C TYR A 452 10.30 11.73 -19.00
N CYS A 453 9.99 11.94 -17.72
CA CYS A 453 8.65 11.74 -17.17
C CYS A 453 7.62 12.59 -17.94
N ARG A 454 7.94 13.86 -18.23
CA ARG A 454 7.05 14.76 -18.97
C ARG A 454 6.77 14.28 -20.39
N ALA A 455 7.75 13.68 -21.06
CA ALA A 455 7.57 13.12 -22.41
C ALA A 455 6.72 11.84 -22.41
N LYS A 456 6.80 11.03 -21.34
CA LYS A 456 6.06 9.78 -21.20
C LYS A 456 4.64 9.97 -20.68
N VAL A 457 4.47 10.83 -19.67
CA VAL A 457 3.18 11.07 -18.98
C VAL A 457 2.32 12.04 -19.77
N LEU A 458 2.89 13.13 -20.32
CA LEU A 458 2.15 14.22 -20.96
C LEU A 458 2.63 14.47 -22.41
N PRO A 459 2.62 13.49 -23.33
CA PRO A 459 3.11 13.70 -24.69
C PRO A 459 2.47 14.92 -25.37
N HIS A 460 3.12 15.49 -26.38
CA HIS A 460 2.59 16.66 -27.08
C HIS A 460 1.18 16.40 -27.62
N LEU A 461 0.25 17.28 -27.27
CA LEU A 461 -1.16 17.16 -27.64
C LEU A 461 -1.32 17.18 -29.16
N ARG A 462 -2.22 16.33 -29.67
CA ARG A 462 -2.59 16.20 -31.09
C ARG A 462 -4.12 16.12 -31.19
N ALA A 463 -4.66 15.26 -32.06
CA ALA A 463 -6.10 14.96 -32.15
C ALA A 463 -6.79 14.55 -30.82
N GLU A 464 -6.05 14.10 -29.81
CA GLU A 464 -6.59 13.71 -28.49
C GLU A 464 -7.30 14.84 -27.72
N VAL A 465 -7.05 16.10 -28.10
CA VAL A 465 -7.70 17.30 -27.51
C VAL A 465 -9.21 17.31 -27.79
N ARG A 466 -9.69 16.47 -28.72
CA ARG A 466 -11.12 16.30 -29.00
C ARG A 466 -11.88 15.56 -27.90
N ASN A 467 -11.20 14.86 -27.02
CA ASN A 467 -11.79 14.14 -25.88
C ASN A 467 -11.47 14.85 -24.57
N LEU A 468 -12.23 14.57 -23.50
CA LEU A 468 -11.91 15.14 -22.19
C LEU A 468 -10.54 14.62 -21.69
N PRO A 469 -9.76 15.42 -20.95
CA PRO A 469 -8.46 15.02 -20.41
C PRO A 469 -8.50 13.72 -19.59
N GLU A 470 -9.58 13.46 -18.87
CA GLU A 470 -9.83 12.26 -18.05
C GLU A 470 -10.38 11.06 -18.83
N GLU A 471 -10.74 11.24 -20.10
CA GLU A 471 -11.28 10.19 -20.97
C GLU A 471 -10.17 9.54 -21.80
N GLY A 472 -9.91 8.26 -21.54
CA GLY A 472 -8.99 7.44 -22.31
C GLY A 472 -8.22 6.43 -21.47
N ALA A 473 -7.32 5.70 -22.11
CA ALA A 473 -6.55 4.63 -21.49
C ALA A 473 -5.08 4.99 -21.24
N THR A 474 -4.65 6.21 -21.57
CA THR A 474 -3.26 6.64 -21.35
C THR A 474 -3.01 6.99 -19.88
N MET A 475 -1.74 7.01 -19.47
CA MET A 475 -1.36 7.46 -18.12
C MET A 475 -1.85 8.87 -17.82
N ARG A 476 -1.78 9.80 -18.79
CA ARG A 476 -2.38 11.15 -18.69
C ARG A 476 -3.84 11.06 -18.28
N ASN A 477 -4.64 10.27 -18.99
CA ASN A 477 -6.08 10.20 -18.74
C ASN A 477 -6.40 9.62 -17.36
N ARG A 478 -5.70 8.53 -16.99
CA ARG A 478 -5.86 7.91 -15.67
C ARG A 478 -5.50 8.87 -14.54
N LEU A 479 -4.40 9.62 -14.67
CA LEU A 479 -4.03 10.66 -13.72
C LEU A 479 -5.03 11.82 -13.69
N CYS A 480 -5.48 12.32 -14.85
CA CYS A 480 -6.48 13.39 -14.89
C CYS A 480 -7.79 12.98 -14.20
N LYS A 481 -8.22 11.73 -14.36
CA LYS A 481 -9.38 11.16 -13.65
C LYS A 481 -9.22 11.15 -12.12
N LEU A 482 -7.98 11.06 -11.62
CA LEU A 482 -7.70 11.07 -10.18
C LEU A 482 -7.61 12.48 -9.58
N LEU A 483 -7.59 13.55 -10.40
CA LEU A 483 -7.58 14.93 -9.90
C LEU A 483 -8.85 15.28 -9.11
N THR A 484 -9.95 14.62 -9.40
CA THR A 484 -11.24 14.78 -8.71
C THR A 484 -11.55 13.58 -7.78
N ASN A 485 -10.53 12.83 -7.37
CA ASN A 485 -10.71 11.69 -6.46
C ASN A 485 -11.16 12.16 -5.06
N PRO A 486 -12.07 11.44 -4.37
CA PRO A 486 -12.50 11.79 -3.02
C PRO A 486 -11.38 11.70 -1.97
N SER A 487 -10.35 10.86 -2.17
CA SER A 487 -9.15 10.89 -1.33
C SER A 487 -8.34 12.14 -1.65
N HIS A 488 -8.25 13.04 -0.66
CA HIS A 488 -7.48 14.27 -0.79
C HIS A 488 -5.99 13.97 -1.04
N GLY A 489 -5.39 13.01 -0.32
CA GLY A 489 -3.99 12.64 -0.51
C GLY A 489 -3.65 12.21 -1.93
N VAL A 490 -4.52 11.40 -2.56
CA VAL A 490 -4.35 10.95 -3.95
C VAL A 490 -4.49 12.13 -4.93
N SER A 491 -5.59 12.88 -4.87
CA SER A 491 -5.84 13.99 -5.79
C SER A 491 -4.76 15.08 -5.70
N GLU A 492 -4.25 15.32 -4.50
CA GLU A 492 -3.22 16.30 -4.19
C GLU A 492 -1.86 15.90 -4.79
N LEU A 493 -1.41 14.66 -4.58
CA LEU A 493 -0.14 14.16 -5.12
C LEU A 493 -0.16 14.02 -6.64
N VAL A 494 -1.30 13.62 -7.22
CA VAL A 494 -1.46 13.59 -8.68
C VAL A 494 -1.33 14.99 -9.26
N ALA A 495 -2.03 15.97 -8.67
CA ALA A 495 -1.96 17.35 -9.12
C ALA A 495 -0.55 17.93 -8.99
N LEU A 496 0.13 17.70 -7.86
CA LEU A 496 1.51 18.12 -7.65
C LEU A 496 2.47 17.50 -8.68
N PHE A 497 2.36 16.20 -8.94
CA PHE A 497 3.19 15.52 -9.94
C PHE A 497 3.02 16.16 -11.32
N LEU A 498 1.78 16.32 -11.78
CA LEU A 498 1.46 16.95 -13.08
C LEU A 498 1.96 18.40 -13.14
N PHE A 499 1.84 19.15 -12.03
CA PHE A 499 2.32 20.52 -11.94
C PHE A 499 3.83 20.61 -12.09
N VAL A 500 4.58 19.77 -11.38
CA VAL A 500 6.05 19.69 -11.47
C VAL A 500 6.49 19.33 -12.89
N LEU A 501 5.84 18.37 -13.54
CA LEU A 501 6.12 18.01 -14.94
C LEU A 501 5.88 19.19 -15.90
N CYS A 502 4.87 20.02 -15.59
CA CYS A 502 4.55 21.25 -16.30
C CYS A 502 5.44 22.45 -15.92
N LYS A 503 6.57 22.24 -15.25
CA LYS A 503 7.46 23.31 -14.76
C LYS A 503 6.77 24.29 -13.80
N GLU A 504 5.79 23.81 -13.05
CA GLU A 504 5.02 24.62 -12.08
C GLU A 504 4.37 25.84 -12.76
N ASP A 505 4.00 25.68 -14.04
CA ASP A 505 3.35 26.70 -14.85
C ASP A 505 1.86 26.35 -14.98
N ILE A 506 1.01 27.29 -14.53
CA ILE A 506 -0.45 27.10 -14.46
C ILE A 506 -1.02 26.89 -15.85
N GLY A 507 -0.61 27.71 -16.84
CA GLY A 507 -1.10 27.61 -18.21
C GLY A 507 -0.76 26.25 -18.84
N ARG A 508 0.47 25.76 -18.63
CA ARG A 508 0.85 24.41 -19.06
C ARG A 508 0.06 23.32 -18.33
N ALA A 509 -0.14 23.42 -17.03
CA ALA A 509 -0.92 22.43 -16.30
C ALA A 509 -2.36 22.37 -16.84
N VAL A 510 -3.04 23.51 -16.91
CA VAL A 510 -4.42 23.65 -17.41
C VAL A 510 -4.55 23.14 -18.85
N LYS A 511 -3.59 23.43 -19.74
CA LYS A 511 -3.58 22.89 -21.12
C LYS A 511 -3.69 21.37 -21.16
N TYR A 512 -3.07 20.67 -20.21
CA TYR A 512 -3.01 19.21 -20.21
C TYR A 512 -4.10 18.55 -19.37
N THR A 513 -4.62 19.23 -18.35
CA THR A 513 -5.58 18.65 -17.40
C THR A 513 -6.99 19.18 -17.57
N GLY A 514 -7.17 20.32 -18.23
CA GLY A 514 -8.39 21.12 -18.14
C GLY A 514 -8.45 21.89 -16.81
N PHE A 515 -8.97 23.13 -16.83
CA PHE A 515 -9.08 23.95 -15.62
C PHE A 515 -10.05 23.33 -14.62
N GLY A 516 -11.16 22.73 -15.06
CA GLY A 516 -12.15 22.10 -14.17
C GLY A 516 -11.55 21.02 -13.27
N ASN A 517 -10.73 20.13 -13.84
CA ASN A 517 -10.05 19.09 -13.08
C ASN A 517 -8.97 19.64 -12.13
N PHE A 518 -8.29 20.73 -12.53
CA PHE A 518 -7.14 21.27 -11.80
C PHE A 518 -7.50 22.39 -10.80
N ALA A 519 -8.70 22.97 -10.92
CA ALA A 519 -9.15 24.12 -10.14
C ALA A 519 -9.10 23.86 -8.63
N GLY A 520 -9.42 22.64 -8.19
CA GLY A 520 -9.35 22.26 -6.78
C GLY A 520 -7.94 22.41 -6.20
N PHE A 521 -6.91 22.00 -6.95
CA PHE A 521 -5.51 22.18 -6.56
C PHE A 521 -5.11 23.65 -6.56
N LEU A 522 -5.45 24.40 -7.62
CA LEU A 522 -5.16 25.84 -7.70
C LEU A 522 -5.80 26.63 -6.55
N ALA A 523 -7.04 26.32 -6.19
CA ALA A 523 -7.78 26.99 -5.12
C ALA A 523 -7.15 26.74 -3.75
N ARG A 524 -6.87 25.48 -3.40
CA ARG A 524 -6.19 25.12 -2.13
C ARG A 524 -4.83 25.79 -2.02
N HIS A 525 -4.14 25.93 -3.14
CA HIS A 525 -2.82 26.55 -3.20
C HIS A 525 -2.81 28.00 -3.59
N ALA A 526 -3.93 28.70 -3.53
CA ALA A 526 -3.99 30.14 -3.79
C ALA A 526 -3.29 30.57 -5.10
N LEU A 527 -3.35 29.73 -6.13
CA LEU A 527 -2.71 29.95 -7.42
C LEU A 527 -3.67 30.59 -8.44
N LEU A 528 -4.90 30.91 -8.04
CA LEU A 528 -5.92 31.47 -8.93
C LEU A 528 -5.71 32.97 -9.24
N GLY A 529 -4.99 33.70 -8.38
CA GLY A 529 -4.84 35.16 -8.48
C GLY A 529 -3.63 35.66 -9.29
N GLY A 530 -3.24 34.97 -10.36
CA GLY A 530 -2.09 35.41 -11.19
C GLY A 530 -0.74 35.34 -10.45
N ALA A 531 -0.51 34.27 -9.67
CA ALA A 531 0.70 34.11 -8.90
C ALA A 531 1.96 34.14 -9.78
N SER A 532 2.96 34.95 -9.42
CA SER A 532 4.27 34.92 -10.08
C SER A 532 4.88 33.51 -10.01
N LYS A 533 5.64 33.11 -11.04
CA LYS A 533 6.30 31.78 -11.10
C LYS A 533 7.13 31.46 -9.84
N LYS A 534 7.68 32.47 -9.17
CA LYS A 534 8.41 32.32 -7.90
C LYS A 534 7.49 31.92 -6.75
N SER A 535 6.30 32.50 -6.66
CA SER A 535 5.30 32.19 -5.63
C SER A 535 4.67 30.81 -5.82
N ALA A 536 4.47 30.38 -7.07
CA ALA A 536 3.95 29.05 -7.36
C ALA A 536 4.95 27.95 -6.94
N ARG A 537 6.24 28.20 -7.17
CA ARG A 537 7.35 27.30 -6.83
C ARG A 537 7.54 27.12 -5.33
N SER A 538 7.61 28.22 -4.57
CA SER A 538 7.73 28.14 -3.10
C SER A 538 6.59 27.34 -2.49
N LYS A 539 5.43 27.37 -3.14
CA LYS A 539 4.25 26.64 -2.70
C LYS A 539 4.29 25.16 -3.08
N ALA A 540 4.68 24.81 -4.31
CA ALA A 540 4.91 23.42 -4.71
C ALA A 540 5.92 22.72 -3.79
N GLU A 541 6.94 23.44 -3.35
CA GLU A 541 7.92 22.95 -2.39
C GLU A 541 7.33 22.73 -0.99
N GLN A 542 6.53 23.67 -0.47
CA GLN A 542 5.79 23.50 0.79
C GLN A 542 4.82 22.31 0.75
N ILE A 543 4.09 22.12 -0.35
CA ILE A 543 3.13 21.01 -0.52
C ILE A 543 3.85 19.66 -0.52
N ALA A 544 5.01 19.58 -1.19
CA ALA A 544 5.83 18.38 -1.17
C ALA A 544 6.30 18.04 0.26
N VAL A 545 6.57 19.06 1.09
CA VAL A 545 6.94 18.88 2.51
C VAL A 545 5.75 18.42 3.35
N GLU A 546 4.59 19.04 3.20
CA GLU A 546 3.37 18.70 3.96
C GLU A 546 2.85 17.29 3.67
N ASN A 547 2.87 16.87 2.40
CA ASN A 547 2.42 15.54 1.99
C ASN A 547 3.44 14.43 2.27
N SER A 548 4.70 14.76 2.54
CA SER A 548 5.74 13.76 2.81
C SER A 548 5.89 13.46 4.30
N GLN A 549 4.80 13.12 5.02
CA GLN A 549 4.79 12.66 6.42
C GLN A 549 5.89 13.27 7.33
N GLY A 550 6.16 14.58 7.23
CA GLY A 550 7.19 15.28 8.01
C GLY A 550 8.66 14.83 7.82
N ALA A 551 9.03 14.28 6.65
CA ALA A 551 10.41 13.82 6.37
C ALA A 551 11.37 14.94 5.89
N THR A 552 10.87 16.14 5.58
CA THR A 552 11.68 17.20 4.93
C THR A 552 11.64 18.52 5.70
N THR A 553 12.12 18.51 6.95
CA THR A 553 12.35 19.75 7.74
C THR A 553 13.78 20.27 7.66
N ALA A 554 14.75 19.45 7.23
CA ALA A 554 16.08 19.94 6.92
C ALA A 554 16.02 20.66 5.57
N VAL A 555 16.27 21.97 5.59
CA VAL A 555 16.45 22.80 4.39
C VAL A 555 17.57 22.17 3.57
N GLU A 556 17.20 21.39 2.55
CA GLU A 556 18.13 21.01 1.49
C GLU A 556 18.49 22.31 0.77
N GLU A 557 19.56 22.98 1.19
CA GLU A 557 20.26 23.96 0.35
C GLU A 557 20.84 23.22 -0.85
N ASP A 558 20.02 22.74 -1.78
CA ASP A 558 20.49 22.43 -3.12
C ASP A 558 19.42 22.58 -4.17
N SER A 559 19.57 23.69 -4.88
CA SER A 559 19.39 23.82 -6.31
C SER A 559 18.52 22.75 -6.99
N ALA A 560 17.21 22.81 -6.75
CA ALA A 560 16.28 22.60 -7.86
C ALA A 560 16.72 23.56 -8.96
N GLN A 561 17.46 23.05 -9.96
CA GLN A 561 17.99 23.83 -11.08
C GLN A 561 16.86 24.73 -11.57
N GLU A 562 17.10 26.05 -11.57
CA GLU A 562 16.13 27.01 -12.07
C GLU A 562 15.56 26.50 -13.40
N TYR A 563 14.23 26.44 -13.47
CA TYR A 563 13.54 26.07 -14.70
C TYR A 563 14.00 27.02 -15.79
N SER A 564 14.90 26.55 -16.66
CA SER A 564 15.37 27.34 -17.79
C SER A 564 14.17 27.90 -18.56
N SER A 565 14.17 29.22 -18.72
CA SER A 565 13.16 30.03 -19.40
C SER A 565 13.02 29.68 -20.88
N ALA A 566 14.00 28.96 -21.46
CA ALA A 566 13.92 28.38 -22.79
C ALA A 566 12.81 27.31 -22.81
N SER A 567 11.63 27.75 -23.22
CA SER A 567 10.50 26.91 -23.58
C SER A 567 10.78 26.29 -24.94
N SER A 568 11.02 24.98 -24.99
CA SER A 568 10.80 24.26 -26.25
C SER A 568 9.32 24.48 -26.61
N ASP A 569 9.05 25.06 -27.77
CA ASP A 569 7.70 25.11 -28.31
C ASP A 569 7.16 23.67 -28.30
N SER A 570 6.07 23.49 -27.56
CA SER A 570 5.48 22.18 -27.26
C SER A 570 4.17 21.97 -28.01
N GLU A 571 3.84 22.91 -28.89
CA GLU A 571 2.63 22.91 -29.67
C GLU A 571 2.89 22.16 -30.97
N THR A 572 2.12 21.10 -31.19
CA THR A 572 2.10 20.43 -32.50
C THR A 572 1.31 21.27 -33.48
N GLU A 573 1.58 21.12 -34.77
CA GLU A 573 0.79 21.78 -35.83
C GLU A 573 -0.70 21.45 -35.75
N GLU A 574 -1.05 20.23 -35.32
CA GLU A 574 -2.44 19.83 -35.08
C GLU A 574 -3.07 20.59 -33.90
N TYR A 575 -2.33 20.77 -32.80
CA TYR A 575 -2.82 21.51 -31.64
C TYR A 575 -2.94 23.01 -31.96
N LYS A 576 -1.98 23.60 -32.68
CA LYS A 576 -2.02 25.03 -33.06
C LYS A 576 -3.29 25.39 -33.82
N ARG A 577 -3.80 24.49 -34.67
CA ARG A 577 -5.06 24.68 -35.41
C ARG A 577 -6.31 24.65 -34.55
N LEU A 578 -6.26 23.97 -33.41
CA LEU A 578 -7.41 23.74 -32.53
C LEU A 578 -7.37 24.60 -31.27
N LYS A 579 -6.21 25.19 -30.93
CA LYS A 579 -5.91 25.87 -29.67
C LYS A 579 -6.95 26.93 -29.32
N ASP A 580 -7.32 27.76 -30.29
CA ASP A 580 -8.26 28.87 -30.09
C ASP A 580 -9.71 28.39 -29.87
N GLU A 581 -10.00 27.14 -30.24
CA GLU A 581 -11.30 26.48 -30.09
C GLU A 581 -11.32 25.46 -28.92
N VAL A 582 -10.28 25.43 -28.09
CA VAL A 582 -10.25 24.60 -26.87
C VAL A 582 -10.93 25.34 -25.73
N ASN A 583 -11.95 24.73 -25.15
CA ASN A 583 -12.56 25.24 -23.93
C ASN A 583 -11.58 25.08 -22.76
N PRO A 584 -11.14 26.17 -22.09
CA PRO A 584 -10.15 26.11 -21.02
C PRO A 584 -10.65 25.35 -19.78
N VAL A 585 -11.97 25.33 -19.54
CA VAL A 585 -12.59 24.63 -18.40
C VAL A 585 -12.53 23.13 -18.61
N THR A 586 -13.01 22.65 -19.76
CA THR A 586 -13.07 21.21 -20.05
C THR A 586 -11.74 20.67 -20.59
N GLY A 587 -10.85 21.54 -21.09
CA GLY A 587 -9.62 21.14 -21.77
C GLY A 587 -9.84 20.43 -23.10
N ARG A 588 -11.08 20.45 -23.62
CA ARG A 588 -11.51 19.78 -24.84
C ARG A 588 -11.76 20.80 -25.94
N TRP A 589 -11.47 20.40 -27.17
CA TRP A 589 -11.96 21.09 -28.35
C TRP A 589 -13.48 20.99 -28.44
N GLU A 590 -14.14 22.13 -28.65
CA GLU A 590 -15.58 22.22 -28.89
C GLU A 590 -15.80 23.11 -30.12
N ALA A 591 -16.70 22.70 -31.02
CA ALA A 591 -17.06 23.55 -32.14
C ALA A 591 -17.64 24.87 -31.61
N SER A 592 -17.24 25.99 -32.23
CA SER A 592 -17.74 27.31 -31.86
C SER A 592 -19.27 27.30 -31.89
N ARG A 593 -19.89 27.57 -30.74
CA ARG A 593 -21.34 27.72 -30.65
C ARG A 593 -21.71 29.11 -31.16
N ALA A 594 -22.87 29.23 -31.80
CA ALA A 594 -23.42 30.55 -32.11
C ALA A 594 -23.62 31.33 -30.80
N ASP A 595 -23.41 32.65 -30.85
CA ASP A 595 -23.61 33.49 -29.68
C ASP A 595 -25.08 33.37 -29.24
N PRO A 596 -25.37 32.91 -28.00
CA PRO A 596 -26.74 32.81 -27.50
C PRO A 596 -27.50 34.14 -27.54
N MET A 597 -26.78 35.26 -27.60
CA MET A 597 -27.31 36.62 -27.62
C MET A 597 -27.49 37.17 -29.06
N GLU A 598 -27.11 36.39 -30.08
CA GLU A 598 -27.27 36.76 -31.48
C GLU A 598 -28.76 36.88 -31.84
N GLY A 599 -29.16 38.05 -32.34
CA GLY A 599 -30.56 38.35 -32.68
C GLY A 599 -31.44 38.85 -31.52
N MET A 600 -30.89 38.99 -30.30
CA MET A 600 -31.60 39.62 -29.18
C MET A 600 -31.43 41.15 -29.19
N SER A 601 -32.49 41.90 -28.83
CA SER A 601 -32.39 43.35 -28.60
C SER A 601 -31.62 43.65 -27.30
N GLU A 602 -31.03 44.84 -27.17
CA GLU A 602 -30.33 45.24 -25.93
C GLU A 602 -31.21 45.13 -24.68
N GLU A 603 -32.50 45.47 -24.80
CA GLU A 603 -33.49 45.32 -23.73
C GLU A 603 -33.68 43.84 -23.31
N GLN A 604 -33.70 42.92 -24.28
CA GLN A 604 -33.79 41.49 -24.00
C GLN A 604 -32.52 40.97 -23.34
N LYS A 605 -31.34 41.46 -23.77
CA LYS A 605 -30.06 41.08 -23.15
C LYS A 605 -30.02 41.52 -21.69
N GLU A 606 -30.43 42.74 -21.39
CA GLU A 606 -30.50 43.27 -20.02
C GLU A 606 -31.51 42.50 -19.17
N TYR A 607 -32.68 42.15 -19.72
CA TYR A 607 -33.69 41.34 -19.05
C TYR A 607 -33.14 39.97 -18.62
N PHE A 608 -32.50 39.23 -19.54
CA PHE A 608 -31.93 37.92 -19.23
C PHE A 608 -30.73 38.01 -18.28
N ALA A 609 -29.92 39.06 -18.38
CA ALA A 609 -28.84 39.31 -17.42
C ALA A 609 -29.39 39.53 -16.00
N MET A 610 -30.46 40.31 -15.86
CA MET A 610 -31.11 40.55 -14.57
C MET A 610 -31.80 39.29 -14.04
N GLU A 611 -32.41 38.49 -14.91
CA GLU A 611 -32.98 37.19 -14.56
C GLU A 611 -31.89 36.23 -14.02
N LEU A 612 -30.73 36.19 -14.67
CA LEU A 612 -29.58 35.38 -14.22
C LEU A 612 -29.09 35.83 -12.84
N VAL A 613 -28.91 37.14 -12.61
CA VAL A 613 -28.51 37.68 -11.30
C VAL A 613 -29.52 37.30 -10.22
N ASN A 614 -30.82 37.42 -10.51
CA ASN A 614 -31.88 37.03 -9.58
C ASN A 614 -31.87 35.53 -9.27
N ASN A 615 -31.58 34.68 -10.26
CA ASN A 615 -31.47 33.24 -10.06
C ASN A 615 -30.24 32.88 -9.22
N ILE A 616 -29.09 33.54 -9.44
CA ILE A 616 -27.88 33.34 -8.63
C ILE A 616 -28.13 33.81 -7.18
N ASP A 617 -28.75 34.98 -6.97
CA ASP A 617 -29.08 35.49 -5.64
C ASP A 617 -30.05 34.55 -4.89
N LYS A 618 -31.07 34.01 -5.58
CA LYS A 618 -31.97 33.00 -4.99
C LYS A 618 -31.23 31.74 -4.54
N LEU A 619 -30.31 31.22 -5.37
CA LEU A 619 -29.51 30.05 -5.02
C LEU A 619 -28.53 30.34 -3.87
N GLN A 620 -27.96 31.55 -3.83
CA GLN A 620 -27.08 31.99 -2.75
C GLN A 620 -27.83 32.12 -1.42
N ARG A 621 -28.99 32.80 -1.39
CA ARG A 621 -29.84 32.92 -0.20
C ARG A 621 -30.40 31.58 0.26
N GLY A 622 -30.65 30.67 -0.67
CA GLY A 622 -31.05 29.30 -0.39
C GLY A 622 -29.92 28.41 0.15
N GLY A 623 -28.68 28.90 0.23
CA GLY A 623 -27.51 28.16 0.70
C GLY A 623 -27.08 27.02 -0.22
N VAL A 624 -27.63 26.96 -1.45
CA VAL A 624 -27.31 25.91 -2.43
C VAL A 624 -25.95 26.17 -3.06
N ILE A 625 -25.61 27.43 -3.31
CA ILE A 625 -24.31 27.86 -3.80
C ILE A 625 -23.75 28.99 -2.93
N GLN A 626 -22.43 29.07 -2.84
CA GLN A 626 -21.74 30.24 -2.30
C GLN A 626 -20.74 30.72 -3.37
N PRO A 627 -21.09 31.76 -4.15
CA PRO A 627 -20.16 32.29 -5.14
C PRO A 627 -18.90 32.82 -4.44
N GLY A 628 -17.75 32.67 -5.09
CA GLY A 628 -16.46 33.10 -4.56
C GLY A 628 -15.72 34.01 -5.54
N ARG A 629 -15.00 34.99 -5.01
CA ARG A 629 -14.03 35.81 -5.74
C ARG A 629 -12.62 35.43 -5.34
N VAL A 630 -11.65 35.64 -6.23
CA VAL A 630 -10.24 35.46 -5.90
C VAL A 630 -9.77 36.71 -5.15
N GLY A 631 -9.26 36.53 -3.93
CA GLY A 631 -8.65 37.63 -3.17
C GLY A 631 -7.24 37.96 -3.66
N GLU A 632 -6.68 39.08 -3.20
CA GLU A 632 -5.28 39.48 -3.46
C GLU A 632 -4.25 38.43 -3.00
N ASP A 633 -4.62 37.58 -2.05
CA ASP A 633 -3.83 36.44 -1.57
C ASP A 633 -3.91 35.21 -2.48
N GLY A 634 -4.63 35.30 -3.60
CA GLY A 634 -4.87 34.22 -4.56
C GLY A 634 -5.87 33.16 -4.10
N ARG A 635 -6.44 33.30 -2.89
CA ARG A 635 -7.43 32.35 -2.32
C ARG A 635 -8.85 32.72 -2.72
N VAL A 636 -9.71 31.71 -2.82
CA VAL A 636 -11.15 31.93 -3.05
C VAL A 636 -11.78 32.42 -1.75
N LYS A 637 -12.46 33.58 -1.81
CA LYS A 637 -13.21 34.18 -0.70
C LYS A 637 -14.69 34.27 -1.08
N PRO A 638 -15.62 33.91 -0.19
CA PRO A 638 -17.04 34.04 -0.48
C PRO A 638 -17.39 35.51 -0.74
N VAL A 639 -18.20 35.78 -1.76
CA VAL A 639 -18.77 37.11 -1.95
C VAL A 639 -19.95 37.31 -1.02
N SER A 640 -20.11 38.53 -0.50
CA SER A 640 -21.28 38.88 0.32
C SER A 640 -22.50 39.17 -0.55
N HIS A 641 -22.28 39.72 -1.75
CA HIS A 641 -23.32 40.02 -2.72
C HIS A 641 -22.90 39.68 -4.15
N VAL A 642 -23.83 39.21 -4.99
CA VAL A 642 -23.58 38.77 -6.39
C VAL A 642 -22.92 39.87 -7.24
N LEU A 643 -23.20 41.14 -6.94
CA LEU A 643 -22.63 42.29 -7.64
C LEU A 643 -21.11 42.44 -7.47
N GLU A 644 -20.51 41.88 -6.42
CA GLU A 644 -19.05 41.87 -6.25
C GLU A 644 -18.33 41.07 -7.35
N LEU A 645 -19.03 40.13 -7.98
CA LEU A 645 -18.48 39.37 -9.11
C LEU A 645 -18.26 40.27 -10.35
N LEU A 646 -19.08 41.31 -10.51
CA LEU A 646 -18.98 42.25 -11.64
C LEU A 646 -17.82 43.24 -11.48
N GLU A 647 -17.46 43.59 -10.24
CA GLU A 647 -16.31 44.47 -9.96
C GLU A 647 -15.00 43.81 -10.38
N THR A 648 -14.87 42.50 -10.11
CA THR A 648 -13.68 41.72 -10.46
C THR A 648 -13.46 41.63 -11.97
N ALA A 649 -14.55 41.46 -12.75
CA ALA A 649 -14.49 41.41 -14.22
C ALA A 649 -14.05 42.74 -14.85
N LYS A 650 -14.44 43.88 -14.26
CA LYS A 650 -14.02 45.21 -14.72
C LYS A 650 -12.54 45.51 -14.47
N THR A 651 -11.96 44.93 -13.41
CA THR A 651 -10.51 45.00 -13.16
C THR A 651 -9.70 44.17 -14.16
N VAL A 652 -10.15 42.95 -14.49
CA VAL A 652 -9.46 42.09 -15.47
C VAL A 652 -9.46 42.73 -16.87
N GLN A 653 -10.58 43.31 -17.30
CA GLN A 653 -10.65 44.04 -18.58
C GLN A 653 -9.68 45.24 -18.62
N LYS A 654 -9.53 45.98 -17.51
CA LYS A 654 -8.58 47.10 -17.43
C LYS A 654 -7.12 46.66 -17.48
N GLU A 655 -6.78 45.50 -16.93
CA GLU A 655 -5.42 44.96 -16.95
C GLU A 655 -5.06 44.45 -18.36
N GLU A 656 -5.99 43.75 -19.04
CA GLU A 656 -5.83 43.31 -20.43
C GLU A 656 -5.65 44.50 -21.38
N ASP A 657 -6.50 45.53 -21.29
CA ASP A 657 -6.41 46.76 -22.09
C ASP A 657 -5.10 47.55 -21.86
N SER A 658 -4.48 47.42 -20.69
CA SER A 658 -3.20 48.07 -20.37
C SER A 658 -1.98 47.28 -20.88
N SER A 659 -2.12 45.96 -21.02
CA SER A 659 -1.02 45.07 -21.43
C SER A 659 -0.80 44.98 -22.94
N ASP A 660 -1.79 45.39 -23.75
CA ASP A 660 -1.71 45.49 -25.22
C ASP A 660 -1.14 46.84 -25.70
N SER A 661 -0.61 47.66 -24.79
CA SER A 661 -0.10 49.02 -25.10
C SER A 661 1.43 49.21 -24.98
N ASP A 662 2.23 48.14 -24.89
CA ASP A 662 3.71 48.18 -24.96
C ASP A 662 4.32 47.25 -26.02
#